data_AF-A0A929GR54-F1
#
_entry.id   AF-A0A929GR54-F1
#
_cell.length_a   1.000
_cell.length_b   1.000
_cell.length_c   1.000
_cell.angle_alpha   90.00
_cell.angle_beta   90.00
_cell.angle_gamma   90.00
#
_symmetry.space_group_name_H-M   'P 1'
#
loop_
_entity.id
_entity.type
_entity.pdbx_description
1 polymer ?
#
loop_
_entity_poly.entity_id
_entity_poly.type
_entity_poly.pdbx_seq_one_letter_code
_entity_poly.pdbx_strand_id
1 'polypeptide(L)'
;MIKKTYRITFFILVLLSSCNIIDQQHITRVGYLGLDQDGRNDKEINDVFDFLNSIQNIEVKKINTGDIKNATPESMDYDIIWIHRPDSSDFSAEETDPALLKNLREYVENDGRLLLTLDAVFYVHLLGYEDNKPQVRYKKAADSGYGRMLGLHSFRDHPVFDGLNGGAYINKPLDDINVRQIGYFEKNIPANGKVVAVDWDYIFVREEKKLVMEYDIDDGKILAIGAYTYFNQPNFNKPHLEKFILNAIDYLTSKLLYSKTHYWIYGQNEVLPFEHQSDTLKYAKPCPWHLSNESISLINNSATGNFWDVAGQRLLVMGNEQGGIKEIWAHPFMALREYEAGIQFLNKDTVYWLNNEQPRIEVRPESFTRIYKFKQAYLKEVTVADPDNPYGIVHYEYKGLYPGKIIVRFKSNLRLMWPYSEKVLGTIQYTFDKGLNAFIVLDQSHDFVCLLGSDKIPDTTVIGHYDGFTKEEPYQGLPTDKFQVSGLFTFDLTKNDNLDLIFSATNEGLEQTIHAYRQAAVNPEHIYLSSLDHCRQFYDKALSIISPDSIFNEGYRWALIATDRFFVHTPGIGSSFVAGYSTTAKGWGGGHKVNGRPGYGWYFGRDGEWCGFAILDYGDFEKVRSMLRMFQKYQDLNGKILHELSTSGFVHYDASDATPLYIVLAGKYLNHSGDIDFIRNSWHHIKNAIDYCYSTDRDGDMLIENTNVGHGWVEGGHLFGSHSSLYLTSCWA
;
A
#
# COMPACT_ATOMS: atom_id res chain seq x y z
N MET A 1 -3.62 19.51 53.04
CA MET A 1 -2.20 19.83 52.82
C MET A 1 -1.37 18.62 53.24
N ILE A 2 -0.33 18.26 52.49
CA ILE A 2 0.45 17.00 52.55
C ILE A 2 -0.26 15.80 51.89
N LYS A 3 -0.30 15.78 50.54
CA LYS A 3 -0.38 14.56 49.68
C LYS A 3 -0.34 14.88 48.16
N LYS A 4 0.47 15.87 47.74
CA LYS A 4 0.59 16.25 46.32
C LYS A 4 2.03 16.45 45.79
N THR A 5 3.05 16.04 46.55
CA THR A 5 4.46 16.33 46.20
C THR A 5 5.31 15.10 45.85
N TYR A 6 4.75 13.87 45.88
CA TYR A 6 5.51 12.64 45.60
C TYR A 6 5.30 12.03 44.21
N ARG A 7 4.49 12.65 43.33
CA ARG A 7 4.29 12.17 41.95
C ARG A 7 5.05 12.92 40.86
N ILE A 8 5.66 14.06 41.20
CA ILE A 8 6.40 14.88 40.22
C ILE A 8 7.90 14.51 40.20
N THR A 9 8.46 13.98 41.29
CA THR A 9 9.88 13.59 41.35
C THR A 9 10.16 12.23 40.71
N PHE A 10 9.18 11.32 40.62
CA PHE A 10 9.35 10.02 39.97
C PHE A 10 9.23 10.10 38.43
N PHE A 11 8.48 11.08 37.91
CA PHE A 11 8.38 11.31 36.46
C PHE A 11 9.62 12.02 35.89
N ILE A 12 10.29 12.85 36.68
CA ILE A 12 11.52 13.54 36.26
C ILE A 12 12.75 12.60 36.34
N LEU A 13 12.78 11.61 37.24
CA LEU A 13 13.85 10.60 37.24
C LEU A 13 13.75 9.61 36.08
N VAL A 14 12.55 9.25 35.62
CA VAL A 14 12.37 8.33 34.47
C VAL A 14 12.65 9.04 33.13
N LEU A 15 12.41 10.36 33.04
CA LEU A 15 12.76 11.18 31.87
C LEU A 15 14.24 11.61 31.82
N LEU A 16 14.99 11.53 32.92
CA LEU A 16 16.43 11.77 32.95
C LEU A 16 17.27 10.48 32.96
N SER A 17 16.64 9.30 33.09
CA SER A 17 17.30 7.99 32.93
C SER A 17 17.18 7.42 31.51
N SER A 18 16.43 8.09 30.63
CA SER A 18 16.22 7.73 29.22
C SER A 18 16.93 8.71 28.25
N CYS A 19 17.72 9.63 28.77
CA CYS A 19 18.62 10.51 28.02
C CYS A 19 19.99 10.49 28.68
N ASN A 20 20.72 9.40 28.47
CA ASN A 20 22.19 9.28 28.55
C ASN A 20 22.59 7.80 28.40
N ILE A 21 21.98 7.08 27.45
CA ILE A 21 22.76 6.07 26.74
C ILE A 21 23.51 6.90 25.70
N ILE A 22 24.70 7.35 26.08
CA ILE A 22 25.74 7.63 25.10
C ILE A 22 25.96 6.26 24.47
N ASP A 23 25.26 6.01 23.37
CA ASP A 23 25.50 4.84 22.53
C ASP A 23 26.96 5.00 22.12
N GLN A 24 27.84 4.15 22.66
CA GLN A 24 29.16 4.01 22.08
C GLN A 24 28.90 3.57 20.65
N GLN A 25 29.00 4.50 19.69
CA GLN A 25 28.84 4.20 18.27
C GLN A 25 29.72 3.00 17.96
N HIS A 26 29.09 1.84 17.79
CA HIS A 26 29.77 0.63 17.40
C HIS A 26 30.42 0.91 16.05
N ILE A 27 31.75 0.81 15.99
CA ILE A 27 32.48 0.96 14.73
C ILE A 27 32.34 -0.36 13.98
N THR A 28 31.70 -0.32 12.82
CA THR A 28 31.53 -1.52 11.97
C THR A 28 32.80 -1.76 11.16
N ARG A 29 33.44 -2.91 11.38
CA ARG A 29 34.66 -3.32 10.70
C ARG A 29 34.33 -4.09 9.42
N VAL A 30 34.68 -3.50 8.28
CA VAL A 30 34.37 -4.01 6.94
C VAL A 30 35.63 -4.53 6.25
N GLY A 31 35.66 -5.84 5.99
CA GLY A 31 36.63 -6.43 5.06
C GLY A 31 36.15 -6.25 3.62
N TYR A 32 36.76 -5.35 2.85
CA TYR A 32 36.34 -5.07 1.47
C TYR A 32 37.19 -5.84 0.45
N LEU A 33 36.55 -6.76 -0.27
CA LEU A 33 37.14 -7.56 -1.35
C LEU A 33 36.54 -7.11 -2.70
N GLY A 34 37.28 -6.27 -3.42
CA GLY A 34 36.97 -5.93 -4.81
C GLY A 34 37.62 -6.93 -5.78
N LEU A 35 36.81 -7.55 -6.63
CA LEU A 35 37.25 -8.57 -7.59
C LEU A 35 37.11 -8.08 -9.03
N ASP A 36 38.20 -8.11 -9.78
CA ASP A 36 38.26 -7.76 -11.20
C ASP A 36 39.47 -8.42 -11.86
N GLN A 37 39.26 -9.32 -12.82
CA GLN A 37 40.35 -10.12 -13.37
C GLN A 37 41.30 -9.31 -14.26
N ASP A 38 40.77 -8.36 -15.00
CA ASP A 38 41.51 -7.66 -16.05
C ASP A 38 41.95 -6.24 -15.62
N GLY A 39 41.68 -5.83 -14.38
CA GLY A 39 41.91 -4.46 -13.88
C GLY A 39 41.08 -3.38 -14.59
N ARG A 40 40.09 -3.77 -15.41
CA ARG A 40 39.23 -2.87 -16.18
C ARG A 40 38.28 -2.03 -15.30
N ASN A 41 38.01 -2.51 -14.09
CA ASN A 41 37.10 -1.95 -13.12
C ASN A 41 37.83 -1.42 -11.88
N ASP A 42 39.15 -1.20 -11.93
CA ASP A 42 39.95 -0.66 -10.82
C ASP A 42 39.32 0.61 -10.21
N LYS A 43 38.80 1.50 -11.06
CA LYS A 43 38.14 2.72 -10.59
C LYS A 43 36.81 2.43 -9.87
N GLU A 44 36.03 1.46 -10.32
CA GLU A 44 34.81 1.02 -9.59
C GLU A 44 35.18 0.49 -8.21
N ILE A 45 36.19 -0.38 -8.13
CA ILE A 45 36.66 -0.96 -6.87
C ILE A 45 37.17 0.13 -5.91
N ASN A 46 37.92 1.11 -6.42
CA ASN A 46 38.45 2.20 -5.60
C ASN A 46 37.34 3.16 -5.15
N ASP A 47 36.37 3.50 -6.01
CA ASP A 47 35.24 4.37 -5.65
C ASP A 47 34.37 3.77 -4.53
N VAL A 48 34.21 2.44 -4.49
CA VAL A 48 33.54 1.74 -3.37
C VAL A 48 34.34 1.87 -2.07
N PHE A 49 35.66 1.66 -2.14
CA PHE A 49 36.52 1.80 -0.96
C PHE A 49 36.53 3.23 -0.43
N ASP A 50 36.62 4.22 -1.31
CA ASP A 50 36.58 5.64 -0.96
C ASP A 50 35.24 6.02 -0.33
N PHE A 51 34.13 5.47 -0.86
CA PHE A 51 32.82 5.60 -0.24
C PHE A 51 32.82 5.07 1.20
N LEU A 52 33.22 3.82 1.43
CA LEU A 52 33.26 3.24 2.77
C LEU A 52 34.15 4.03 3.73
N ASN A 53 35.31 4.48 3.25
CA ASN A 53 36.26 5.26 4.03
C ASN A 53 35.78 6.68 4.35
N SER A 54 34.76 7.17 3.64
CA SER A 54 34.12 8.47 3.92
C SER A 54 33.10 8.41 5.07
N ILE A 55 32.71 7.21 5.51
CA ILE A 55 31.67 6.99 6.52
C ILE A 55 32.29 6.93 7.91
N GLN A 56 31.85 7.83 8.80
CA GLN A 56 32.49 8.05 10.10
C GLN A 56 32.48 6.82 11.04
N ASN A 57 31.46 5.96 10.95
CA ASN A 57 31.28 4.77 11.80
C ASN A 57 31.69 3.46 11.14
N ILE A 58 32.42 3.50 10.02
CA ILE A 58 32.94 2.32 9.32
C ILE A 58 34.47 2.33 9.36
N GLU A 59 35.06 1.22 9.81
CA GLU A 59 36.49 0.95 9.61
C GLU A 59 36.63 -0.05 8.46
N VAL A 60 37.11 0.41 7.31
CA VAL A 60 37.27 -0.43 6.12
C VAL A 60 38.72 -0.86 5.92
N LYS A 61 38.92 -2.15 5.64
CA LYS A 61 40.22 -2.71 5.23
C LYS A 61 40.07 -3.41 3.89
N LYS A 62 40.88 -2.97 2.91
CA LYS A 62 40.98 -3.65 1.61
C LYS A 62 41.69 -4.99 1.80
N ILE A 63 41.05 -6.07 1.36
CA ILE A 63 41.56 -7.44 1.42
C ILE A 63 41.59 -8.06 0.01
N ASN A 64 42.38 -9.10 -0.18
CA ASN A 64 42.45 -9.89 -1.41
C ASN A 64 42.09 -11.37 -1.14
N THR A 65 41.91 -12.16 -2.20
CA THR A 65 41.59 -13.60 -2.11
C THR A 65 42.64 -14.39 -1.33
N GLY A 66 43.92 -14.01 -1.42
CA GLY A 66 45.02 -14.59 -0.66
C GLY A 66 44.95 -14.32 0.84
N ASP A 67 44.47 -13.15 1.25
CA ASP A 67 44.29 -12.81 2.67
C ASP A 67 43.27 -13.75 3.33
N ILE A 68 42.15 -14.01 2.64
CA ILE A 68 41.10 -14.92 3.14
C ILE A 68 41.53 -16.38 3.04
N LYS A 69 42.17 -16.78 1.93
CA LYS A 69 42.67 -18.16 1.73
C LYS A 69 43.66 -18.59 2.81
N ASN A 70 44.52 -17.68 3.26
CA ASN A 70 45.56 -17.96 4.25
C ASN A 70 45.16 -17.54 5.68
N ALA A 71 43.92 -17.08 5.87
CA ALA A 71 43.46 -16.59 7.17
C ALA A 71 43.32 -17.70 8.21
N THR A 72 43.62 -17.36 9.46
CA THR A 72 43.15 -18.05 10.66
C THR A 72 41.82 -17.44 11.13
N PRO A 73 41.00 -18.14 11.95
CA PRO A 73 39.77 -17.57 12.51
C PRO A 73 39.99 -16.21 13.21
N GLU A 74 41.11 -16.08 13.94
CA GLU A 74 41.50 -14.84 14.63
C GLU A 74 41.86 -13.68 13.68
N SER A 75 42.24 -13.99 12.43
CA SER A 75 42.65 -12.98 11.43
C SER A 75 41.50 -12.44 10.57
N MET A 76 40.32 -13.08 10.61
CA MET A 76 39.08 -12.61 9.99
C MET A 76 38.18 -11.89 10.99
N ASP A 77 38.78 -10.97 11.75
CA ASP A 77 38.08 -10.16 12.74
C ASP A 77 37.36 -8.95 12.08
N TYR A 78 36.40 -9.27 11.22
CA TYR A 78 35.51 -8.31 10.56
C TYR A 78 34.07 -8.61 10.95
N ASP A 79 33.29 -7.56 11.20
CA ASP A 79 31.86 -7.70 11.48
C ASP A 79 31.10 -8.06 10.19
N ILE A 80 31.65 -7.66 9.04
CA ILE A 80 31.14 -7.99 7.71
C ILE A 80 32.28 -8.04 6.68
N ILE A 81 32.19 -8.99 5.75
CA ILE A 81 32.99 -8.99 4.52
C ILE A 81 32.08 -8.61 3.34
N TRP A 82 32.45 -7.54 2.64
CA TRP A 82 31.78 -7.13 1.40
C TRP A 82 32.60 -7.57 0.20
N ILE A 83 32.04 -8.51 -0.57
CA ILE A 83 32.58 -8.93 -1.87
C ILE A 83 31.85 -8.18 -2.99
N HIS A 84 32.60 -7.38 -3.74
CA HIS A 84 32.10 -6.60 -4.86
C HIS A 84 32.79 -7.03 -6.16
N ARG A 85 32.01 -7.52 -7.13
CA ARG A 85 32.53 -8.02 -8.40
C ARG A 85 31.78 -7.41 -9.58
N PRO A 86 32.25 -6.27 -10.13
CA PRO A 86 31.68 -5.66 -11.34
C PRO A 86 32.15 -6.35 -12.63
N ASP A 87 33.09 -7.29 -12.54
CA ASP A 87 33.60 -8.03 -13.68
C ASP A 87 32.57 -9.06 -14.17
N SER A 88 32.44 -9.15 -15.50
CA SER A 88 31.50 -10.04 -16.18
C SER A 88 32.11 -11.35 -16.69
N SER A 89 33.44 -11.48 -16.61
CA SER A 89 34.21 -12.67 -16.95
C SER A 89 33.85 -13.88 -16.06
N ASP A 90 34.18 -15.09 -16.53
CA ASP A 90 34.08 -16.31 -15.71
C ASP A 90 35.00 -16.21 -14.50
N PHE A 91 34.63 -16.77 -13.35
CA PHE A 91 35.45 -16.72 -12.13
C PHE A 91 36.83 -17.37 -12.34
N SER A 92 37.87 -16.78 -11.74
CA SER A 92 39.25 -17.27 -11.85
C SER A 92 39.46 -18.44 -10.90
N ALA A 93 40.55 -19.20 -11.14
CA ALA A 93 40.94 -20.28 -10.23
C ALA A 93 41.20 -19.78 -8.80
N GLU A 94 41.62 -18.52 -8.63
CA GLU A 94 41.86 -17.89 -7.34
C GLU A 94 40.56 -17.50 -6.64
N GLU A 95 39.57 -17.01 -7.40
CA GLU A 95 38.24 -16.63 -6.89
C GLU A 95 37.42 -17.85 -6.46
N THR A 96 37.71 -19.04 -7.00
CA THR A 96 37.04 -20.32 -6.67
C THR A 96 37.94 -21.31 -5.93
N ASP A 97 39.06 -20.86 -5.36
CA ASP A 97 39.99 -21.75 -4.67
C ASP A 97 39.27 -22.47 -3.50
N PRO A 98 39.40 -23.81 -3.36
CA PRO A 98 38.70 -24.56 -2.31
C PRO A 98 39.01 -24.08 -0.88
N ALA A 99 40.21 -23.60 -0.61
CA ALA A 99 40.58 -23.09 0.71
C ALA A 99 39.93 -21.71 0.97
N LEU A 100 39.83 -20.85 -0.04
CA LEU A 100 39.09 -19.60 0.04
C LEU A 100 37.61 -19.85 0.36
N LEU A 101 36.95 -20.73 -0.41
CA LEU A 101 35.53 -21.05 -0.22
C LEU A 101 35.27 -21.68 1.15
N LYS A 102 36.17 -22.56 1.60
CA LYS A 102 36.10 -23.16 2.94
C LYS A 102 36.18 -22.08 4.02
N ASN A 103 37.15 -21.17 3.95
CA ASN A 103 37.34 -20.13 4.96
C ASN A 103 36.18 -19.12 4.99
N LEU A 104 35.63 -18.74 3.83
CA LEU A 104 34.42 -17.91 3.76
C LEU A 104 33.21 -18.61 4.39
N ARG A 105 33.04 -19.91 4.15
CA ARG A 105 31.98 -20.71 4.76
C ARG A 105 32.13 -20.75 6.28
N GLU A 106 33.32 -21.09 6.77
CA GLU A 106 33.61 -21.11 8.21
C GLU A 106 33.42 -19.73 8.85
N TYR A 107 33.77 -18.64 8.15
CA TYR A 107 33.51 -17.29 8.64
C TYR A 107 32.01 -17.04 8.86
N VAL A 108 31.17 -17.35 7.87
CA VAL A 108 29.71 -17.18 7.98
C VAL A 108 29.12 -18.06 9.08
N GLU A 109 29.51 -19.33 9.13
CA GLU A 109 29.04 -20.28 10.15
C GLU A 109 29.42 -19.86 11.58
N ASN A 110 30.45 -19.02 11.75
CA ASN A 110 30.88 -18.47 13.04
C ASN A 110 30.42 -17.01 13.24
N ASP A 111 29.14 -16.73 12.97
CA ASP A 111 28.53 -15.39 13.14
C ASP A 111 29.11 -14.30 12.20
N GLY A 112 29.80 -14.69 11.13
CA GLY A 112 30.23 -13.76 10.08
C GLY A 112 29.08 -13.27 9.20
N ARG A 113 29.26 -12.11 8.57
CA ARG A 113 28.26 -11.52 7.66
C ARG A 113 28.86 -11.31 6.27
N LEU A 114 28.15 -11.71 5.22
CA LEU A 114 28.56 -11.40 3.84
C LEU A 114 27.58 -10.45 3.16
N LEU A 115 28.13 -9.39 2.58
CA LEU A 115 27.45 -8.60 1.55
C LEU A 115 28.04 -8.98 0.20
N LEU A 116 27.20 -9.49 -0.70
CA LEU A 116 27.59 -9.89 -2.04
C LEU A 116 26.91 -8.97 -3.05
N THR A 117 27.68 -8.36 -3.95
CA THR A 117 27.13 -7.43 -4.95
C THR A 117 27.56 -7.77 -6.37
N LEU A 118 26.65 -7.56 -7.33
CA LEU A 118 26.84 -7.84 -8.75
C LEU A 118 27.18 -9.33 -9.00
N ASP A 119 28.28 -9.66 -9.69
CA ASP A 119 28.63 -11.05 -9.99
C ASP A 119 29.01 -11.84 -8.73
N ALA A 120 29.35 -11.16 -7.61
CA ALA A 120 29.62 -11.84 -6.35
C ALA A 120 28.40 -12.61 -5.80
N VAL A 121 27.19 -12.35 -6.30
CA VAL A 121 25.99 -13.13 -5.98
C VAL A 121 26.18 -14.63 -6.26
N PHE A 122 27.02 -15.02 -7.22
CA PHE A 122 27.31 -16.45 -7.46
C PHE A 122 27.96 -17.17 -6.27
N TYR A 123 28.56 -16.45 -5.30
CA TYR A 123 29.13 -17.06 -4.10
C TYR A 123 28.09 -17.78 -3.25
N VAL A 124 26.81 -17.41 -3.28
CA VAL A 124 25.77 -18.16 -2.52
C VAL A 124 25.68 -19.63 -2.98
N HIS A 125 25.89 -19.87 -4.28
CA HIS A 125 25.93 -21.21 -4.85
C HIS A 125 27.31 -21.86 -4.68
N LEU A 126 28.41 -21.12 -4.90
CA LEU A 126 29.78 -21.65 -4.73
C LEU A 126 30.07 -22.09 -3.29
N LEU A 127 29.50 -21.38 -2.30
CA LEU A 127 29.62 -21.71 -0.89
C LEU A 127 28.67 -22.84 -0.46
N GLY A 128 27.72 -23.25 -1.31
CA GLY A 128 26.78 -24.34 -1.05
C GLY A 128 25.57 -23.96 -0.20
N TYR A 129 25.25 -22.67 -0.06
CA TYR A 129 24.07 -22.19 0.66
C TYR A 129 22.81 -22.14 -0.21
N GLU A 130 22.97 -22.24 -1.53
CA GLU A 130 21.87 -22.18 -2.48
C GLU A 130 22.03 -23.24 -3.57
N ASP A 131 21.04 -24.13 -3.64
CA ASP A 131 21.05 -25.25 -4.58
C ASP A 131 20.83 -24.78 -6.02
N ASN A 132 19.93 -23.81 -6.21
CA ASN A 132 19.60 -23.29 -7.53
C ASN A 132 20.59 -22.18 -7.92
N LYS A 133 21.47 -22.45 -8.89
CA LYS A 133 22.41 -21.45 -9.39
C LYS A 133 21.68 -20.18 -9.90
N PRO A 134 22.08 -18.97 -9.45
CA PRO A 134 21.56 -17.71 -10.00
C PRO A 134 21.76 -17.63 -11.53
N GLN A 135 20.91 -16.87 -12.19
CA GLN A 135 20.93 -16.67 -13.63
C GLN A 135 21.40 -15.27 -13.98
N VAL A 136 21.78 -15.09 -15.24
CA VAL A 136 22.15 -13.79 -15.80
C VAL A 136 21.12 -13.31 -16.81
N ARG A 137 20.75 -12.05 -16.70
CA ARG A 137 20.00 -11.29 -17.71
C ARG A 137 20.67 -9.95 -17.95
N TYR A 138 20.32 -9.33 -19.06
CA TYR A 138 20.72 -7.97 -19.39
C TYR A 138 19.48 -7.09 -19.49
N LYS A 139 19.61 -5.86 -19.02
CA LYS A 139 18.56 -4.85 -19.08
C LYS A 139 19.12 -3.58 -19.70
N LYS A 140 18.47 -3.13 -20.77
CA LYS A 140 18.76 -1.83 -21.37
C LYS A 140 18.11 -0.75 -20.52
N ALA A 141 18.89 0.21 -20.05
CA ALA A 141 18.40 1.46 -19.49
C ALA A 141 18.51 2.51 -20.60
N ALA A 142 17.39 2.81 -21.25
CA ALA A 142 17.30 3.78 -22.31
C ALA A 142 16.32 4.86 -21.91
N ASP A 143 16.66 6.12 -22.16
CA ASP A 143 15.72 7.20 -21.93
C ASP A 143 14.76 7.32 -23.11
N SER A 144 13.49 7.06 -22.82
CA SER A 144 12.37 7.27 -23.75
C SER A 144 11.49 8.45 -23.33
N GLY A 145 11.95 9.27 -22.38
CA GLY A 145 11.29 10.46 -21.82
C GLY A 145 10.90 10.34 -20.34
N TYR A 146 11.19 9.20 -19.70
CA TYR A 146 11.00 8.97 -18.26
C TYR A 146 12.33 8.96 -17.48
N GLY A 147 13.46 9.15 -18.16
CA GLY A 147 14.78 8.88 -17.60
C GLY A 147 15.08 7.37 -17.52
N ARG A 148 16.27 7.06 -17.02
CA ARG A 148 16.82 5.69 -16.99
C ARG A 148 16.61 5.05 -15.61
N MET A 149 15.36 4.99 -15.14
CA MET A 149 15.04 4.59 -13.77
C MET A 149 15.24 3.09 -13.54
N LEU A 150 16.33 2.71 -12.87
CA LEU A 150 16.61 1.34 -12.44
C LEU A 150 16.69 1.26 -10.91
N GLY A 151 15.86 0.41 -10.33
CA GLY A 151 15.72 0.32 -8.88
C GLY A 151 15.43 -1.07 -8.38
N LEU A 152 15.33 -1.15 -7.06
CA LEU A 152 14.95 -2.34 -6.31
C LEU A 152 13.79 -1.98 -5.38
N HIS A 153 12.83 -2.88 -5.23
CA HIS A 153 11.67 -2.66 -4.38
C HIS A 153 11.34 -3.88 -3.51
N SER A 154 11.11 -3.65 -2.22
CA SER A 154 10.70 -4.69 -1.27
C SER A 154 9.21 -5.03 -1.39
N PHE A 155 8.78 -6.14 -0.79
CA PHE A 155 7.37 -6.36 -0.53
C PHE A 155 7.00 -5.55 0.71
N ARG A 156 6.15 -4.52 0.56
CA ARG A 156 5.78 -3.57 1.63
C ARG A 156 6.96 -2.78 2.21
N ASP A 157 7.74 -3.37 3.10
CA ASP A 157 8.86 -2.75 3.79
C ASP A 157 9.92 -3.77 4.21
N HIS A 158 11.17 -3.35 4.09
CA HIS A 158 12.34 -4.10 4.57
C HIS A 158 13.41 -3.11 5.05
N PRO A 159 14.16 -3.40 6.14
CA PRO A 159 15.14 -2.47 6.71
C PRO A 159 16.21 -1.96 5.75
N VAL A 160 16.58 -2.75 4.73
CA VAL A 160 17.51 -2.31 3.67
C VAL A 160 17.01 -1.08 2.89
N PHE A 161 15.70 -0.79 2.96
CA PHE A 161 15.06 0.39 2.37
C PHE A 161 14.63 1.42 3.43
N ASP A 162 15.21 1.42 4.62
CA ASP A 162 14.95 2.46 5.62
C ASP A 162 15.27 3.86 5.07
N GLY A 163 14.35 4.81 5.26
CA GLY A 163 14.42 6.14 4.65
C GLY A 163 14.32 6.17 3.11
N LEU A 164 14.02 5.02 2.49
CA LEU A 164 13.84 4.87 1.03
C LEU A 164 12.42 4.39 0.70
N ASN A 165 11.44 4.60 1.57
CA ASN A 165 10.02 4.37 1.29
C ASN A 165 9.68 2.99 0.67
N GLY A 166 10.38 1.92 1.09
CA GLY A 166 10.16 0.55 0.60
C GLY A 166 10.91 0.18 -0.70
N GLY A 167 11.51 1.14 -1.40
CA GLY A 167 12.27 0.91 -2.63
C GLY A 167 12.96 2.17 -3.16
N ALA A 168 14.03 2.02 -3.94
CA ALA A 168 14.70 3.16 -4.56
C ALA A 168 15.23 2.85 -5.95
N TYR A 169 15.22 3.87 -6.82
CA TYR A 169 16.02 3.86 -8.05
C TYR A 169 17.48 4.15 -7.69
N ILE A 170 18.22 3.11 -7.33
CA ILE A 170 19.63 3.22 -6.93
C ILE A 170 20.57 3.41 -8.13
N ASN A 171 20.13 3.17 -9.36
CA ASN A 171 20.89 3.50 -10.56
C ASN A 171 20.04 4.29 -11.56
N LYS A 172 20.34 5.58 -11.70
CA LYS A 172 19.73 6.49 -12.66
C LYS A 172 20.85 7.14 -13.49
N PRO A 173 21.36 6.42 -14.50
CA PRO A 173 22.52 6.84 -15.28
C PRO A 173 22.21 8.04 -16.16
N LEU A 174 23.26 8.80 -16.50
CA LEU A 174 23.18 9.95 -17.41
C LEU A 174 23.01 9.51 -18.87
N ASP A 175 23.68 8.42 -19.26
CA ASP A 175 23.70 7.89 -20.62
C ASP A 175 22.98 6.55 -20.72
N ASP A 176 22.55 6.20 -21.94
CA ASP A 176 21.98 4.89 -22.23
C ASP A 176 23.01 3.80 -21.95
N ILE A 177 22.61 2.81 -21.15
CA ILE A 177 23.48 1.70 -20.76
C ILE A 177 22.77 0.36 -20.93
N ASN A 178 23.56 -0.71 -20.94
CA ASN A 178 23.08 -2.06 -20.78
C ASN A 178 23.72 -2.66 -19.53
N VAL A 179 22.90 -2.99 -18.53
CA VAL A 179 23.37 -3.48 -17.22
C VAL A 179 23.03 -4.94 -17.05
N ARG A 180 23.92 -5.64 -16.34
CA ARG A 180 23.73 -7.04 -15.98
C ARG A 180 22.82 -7.12 -14.75
N GLN A 181 21.93 -8.11 -14.75
CA GLN A 181 21.13 -8.51 -13.60
C GLN A 181 21.45 -9.96 -13.28
N ILE A 182 21.77 -10.23 -12.01
CA ILE A 182 22.04 -11.57 -11.49
C ILE A 182 20.96 -11.91 -10.47
N GLY A 183 20.34 -13.07 -10.60
CA GLY A 183 19.26 -13.46 -9.70
C GLY A 183 18.37 -14.55 -10.28
N TYR A 184 17.09 -14.54 -9.91
CA TYR A 184 16.12 -15.54 -10.34
C TYR A 184 15.03 -14.88 -11.17
N PHE A 185 14.74 -15.43 -12.34
CA PHE A 185 13.82 -14.83 -13.30
C PHE A 185 12.64 -15.74 -13.62
N GLU A 186 11.50 -15.13 -13.95
CA GLU A 186 10.28 -15.81 -14.36
C GLU A 186 9.79 -16.79 -13.29
N LYS A 187 9.75 -18.08 -13.61
CA LYS A 187 9.32 -19.15 -12.70
C LYS A 187 10.44 -19.66 -11.78
N ASN A 188 11.69 -19.27 -12.03
CA ASN A 188 12.79 -19.68 -11.17
C ASN A 188 12.73 -18.88 -9.86
N ILE A 189 12.99 -19.59 -8.76
CA ILE A 189 13.05 -19.05 -7.40
C ILE A 189 14.27 -19.63 -6.69
N PRO A 190 14.87 -18.91 -5.73
CA PRO A 190 15.87 -19.49 -4.83
C PRO A 190 15.27 -20.69 -4.10
N ALA A 191 16.05 -21.75 -3.89
CA ALA A 191 15.62 -22.91 -3.12
C ALA A 191 15.64 -22.60 -1.62
N ASN A 192 16.67 -21.88 -1.17
CA ASN A 192 16.96 -21.68 0.25
C ASN A 192 16.87 -20.19 0.65
N GLY A 193 17.17 -19.28 -0.29
CA GLY A 193 17.15 -17.84 -0.02
C GLY A 193 15.76 -17.23 0.07
N LYS A 194 15.59 -16.25 0.96
CA LYS A 194 14.40 -15.39 1.02
C LYS A 194 14.56 -14.23 0.05
N VAL A 195 13.50 -13.85 -0.66
CA VAL A 195 13.56 -12.76 -1.65
C VAL A 195 13.21 -11.44 -0.98
N VAL A 196 14.22 -10.59 -0.78
CA VAL A 196 14.08 -9.27 -0.14
C VAL A 196 13.52 -8.25 -1.11
N ALA A 197 14.04 -8.22 -2.34
CA ALA A 197 13.64 -7.22 -3.34
C ALA A 197 13.65 -7.76 -4.76
N VAL A 198 12.79 -7.14 -5.58
CA VAL A 198 12.67 -7.41 -7.01
C VAL A 198 13.07 -6.20 -7.83
N ASP A 199 13.25 -6.40 -9.13
CA ASP A 199 13.52 -5.33 -10.10
C ASP A 199 12.38 -4.30 -10.11
N TRP A 200 12.74 -3.03 -10.12
CA TRP A 200 11.83 -1.90 -10.27
C TRP A 200 12.30 -1.05 -11.45
N ASP A 201 11.49 -0.98 -12.52
CA ASP A 201 11.69 -0.02 -13.61
C ASP A 201 10.51 0.93 -13.75
N TYR A 202 10.82 2.23 -13.79
CA TYR A 202 9.79 3.27 -13.90
C TYR A 202 8.69 3.02 -12.86
N ILE A 203 7.44 2.80 -13.24
CA ILE A 203 6.34 2.52 -12.29
C ILE A 203 6.02 1.02 -12.11
N PHE A 204 6.83 0.13 -12.68
CA PHE A 204 6.55 -1.31 -12.70
C PHE A 204 7.44 -2.07 -11.71
N VAL A 205 6.78 -2.70 -10.73
CA VAL A 205 7.40 -3.69 -9.85
C VAL A 205 7.39 -5.05 -10.57
N ARG A 206 8.58 -5.57 -10.88
CA ARG A 206 8.75 -6.79 -11.68
C ARG A 206 8.93 -8.01 -10.76
N GLU A 207 7.83 -8.47 -10.17
CA GLU A 207 7.81 -9.62 -9.25
C GLU A 207 8.51 -10.86 -9.82
N GLU A 208 8.53 -11.01 -11.14
CA GLU A 208 9.18 -12.13 -11.80
C GLU A 208 10.72 -12.08 -11.75
N LYS A 209 11.34 -10.95 -11.39
CA LYS A 209 12.79 -10.73 -11.38
C LYS A 209 13.30 -10.47 -9.95
N LYS A 210 13.78 -11.52 -9.29
CA LYS A 210 14.25 -11.52 -7.90
C LYS A 210 15.74 -11.20 -7.91
N LEU A 211 16.12 -10.06 -7.34
CA LEU A 211 17.47 -9.51 -7.47
C LEU A 211 18.18 -9.28 -6.12
N VAL A 212 17.44 -9.29 -5.01
CA VAL A 212 18.04 -9.27 -3.67
C VAL A 212 17.56 -10.46 -2.88
N MET A 213 18.51 -11.25 -2.39
CA MET A 213 18.26 -12.47 -1.63
C MET A 213 18.95 -12.40 -0.28
N GLU A 214 18.29 -12.95 0.73
CA GLU A 214 18.81 -13.11 2.07
C GLU A 214 18.90 -14.59 2.42
N TYR A 215 19.99 -14.96 3.09
CA TYR A 215 20.24 -16.30 3.61
C TYR A 215 20.59 -16.18 5.09
N ASP A 216 19.83 -16.89 5.94
CA ASP A 216 20.14 -17.08 7.35
C ASP A 216 20.92 -18.41 7.50
N ILE A 217 22.10 -18.37 8.10
CA ILE A 217 22.99 -19.54 8.25
C ILE A 217 23.43 -19.64 9.70
N ASP A 218 22.70 -20.43 10.50
CA ASP A 218 22.87 -20.49 11.95
C ASP A 218 22.84 -19.07 12.56
N ASP A 219 23.95 -18.60 13.14
CA ASP A 219 24.09 -17.22 13.64
C ASP A 219 24.56 -16.23 12.56
N GLY A 220 25.09 -16.74 11.44
CA GLY A 220 25.56 -16.04 10.24
C GLY A 220 24.46 -15.51 9.32
N LYS A 221 24.80 -14.56 8.46
CA LYS A 221 23.86 -14.02 7.46
C LYS A 221 24.55 -13.57 6.17
N ILE A 222 23.88 -13.77 5.04
CA ILE A 222 24.32 -13.28 3.72
C ILE A 222 23.21 -12.45 3.09
N LEU A 223 23.56 -11.26 2.58
CA LEU A 223 22.71 -10.47 1.69
C LEU A 223 23.37 -10.40 0.31
N ALA A 224 22.66 -10.86 -0.71
CA ALA A 224 23.13 -10.93 -2.09
C ALA A 224 22.32 -9.98 -2.99
N ILE A 225 22.97 -8.96 -3.54
CA ILE A 225 22.38 -7.88 -4.35
C ILE A 225 22.92 -7.97 -5.79
N GLY A 226 22.12 -8.50 -6.70
CA GLY A 226 22.59 -8.86 -8.05
C GLY A 226 22.49 -7.78 -9.11
N ALA A 227 22.15 -6.53 -8.76
CA ALA A 227 22.02 -5.46 -9.74
C ALA A 227 22.24 -4.06 -9.17
N TYR A 228 22.64 -3.14 -10.06
CA TYR A 228 22.58 -1.68 -9.91
C TYR A 228 23.50 -1.02 -8.89
N THR A 229 24.41 -1.77 -8.28
CA THR A 229 25.35 -1.27 -7.26
C THR A 229 26.67 -0.79 -7.86
N TYR A 230 26.62 0.07 -8.88
CA TYR A 230 27.79 0.66 -9.55
C TYR A 230 28.10 2.07 -9.00
N PHE A 231 29.30 2.31 -8.49
CA PHE A 231 29.73 3.54 -7.80
C PHE A 231 30.50 4.53 -8.68
N ASN A 232 31.19 4.02 -9.70
CA ASN A 232 31.97 4.82 -10.65
C ASN A 232 31.11 5.41 -11.77
N GLN A 233 30.02 4.72 -12.11
CA GLN A 233 29.11 5.21 -13.12
C GLN A 233 28.44 6.54 -12.69
N PRO A 234 28.43 7.58 -13.55
CA PRO A 234 27.64 8.79 -13.28
C PRO A 234 26.17 8.46 -13.07
N ASN A 235 25.64 8.87 -11.91
CA ASN A 235 24.32 8.47 -11.44
C ASN A 235 23.64 9.64 -10.72
N PHE A 236 22.48 10.08 -11.21
CA PHE A 236 21.68 11.14 -10.58
C PHE A 236 21.23 10.77 -9.16
N ASN A 237 21.10 9.47 -8.88
CA ASN A 237 20.65 8.93 -7.61
C ASN A 237 21.79 8.23 -6.84
N LYS A 238 23.03 8.74 -6.97
CA LYS A 238 24.17 8.26 -6.16
C LYS A 238 23.87 8.28 -4.65
N PRO A 239 23.24 9.32 -4.07
CA PRO A 239 22.85 9.30 -2.66
C PRO A 239 21.90 8.15 -2.29
N HIS A 240 21.00 7.75 -3.18
CA HIS A 240 20.10 6.60 -2.95
C HIS A 240 20.85 5.28 -2.94
N LEU A 241 21.83 5.10 -3.85
CA LEU A 241 22.72 3.93 -3.85
C LEU A 241 23.50 3.84 -2.54
N GLU A 242 24.12 4.95 -2.13
CA GLU A 242 24.90 5.04 -0.90
C GLU A 242 24.05 4.72 0.33
N LYS A 243 22.85 5.33 0.46
CA LYS A 243 21.91 5.05 1.55
C LYS A 243 21.46 3.58 1.56
N PHE A 244 21.15 3.00 0.40
CA PHE A 244 20.76 1.58 0.29
C PHE A 244 21.87 0.64 0.75
N ILE A 245 23.13 0.91 0.37
CA ILE A 245 24.27 0.09 0.81
C ILE A 245 24.56 0.27 2.30
N LEU A 246 24.44 1.48 2.85
CA LEU A 246 24.56 1.69 4.30
C LEU A 246 23.48 0.92 5.06
N ASN A 247 22.24 1.01 4.62
CA ASN A 247 21.15 0.24 5.23
C ASN A 247 21.40 -1.27 5.13
N ALA A 248 22.01 -1.76 4.05
CA ALA A 248 22.37 -3.17 3.91
C ALA A 248 23.46 -3.59 4.91
N ILE A 249 24.49 -2.76 5.11
CA ILE A 249 25.54 -2.98 6.11
C ILE A 249 24.94 -2.93 7.52
N ASP A 250 24.15 -1.91 7.83
CA ASP A 250 23.49 -1.74 9.13
C ASP A 250 22.53 -2.91 9.40
N TYR A 251 21.78 -3.36 8.40
CA TYR A 251 20.88 -4.51 8.54
C TYR A 251 21.62 -5.81 8.84
N LEU A 252 22.79 -6.03 8.23
CA LEU A 252 23.61 -7.22 8.45
C LEU A 252 24.35 -7.19 9.80
N THR A 253 24.75 -6.02 10.28
CA THR A 253 25.65 -5.86 11.43
C THR A 253 24.95 -5.40 12.72
N SER A 254 23.77 -4.78 12.60
CA SER A 254 23.02 -4.28 13.75
C SER A 254 22.34 -5.40 14.53
N LYS A 255 22.42 -5.30 15.86
CA LYS A 255 21.63 -6.12 16.80
C LYS A 255 20.25 -5.53 17.10
N LEU A 256 19.88 -4.41 16.44
CA LEU A 256 18.57 -3.81 16.62
C LEU A 256 17.49 -4.78 16.15
N LEU A 257 16.51 -5.03 17.03
CA LEU A 257 15.32 -5.77 16.69
C LEU A 257 14.46 -4.90 15.77
N TYR A 258 14.51 -5.18 14.47
CA TYR A 258 13.55 -4.62 13.52
C TYR A 258 12.17 -5.17 13.82
N SER A 259 11.16 -4.29 13.93
CA SER A 259 9.83 -4.69 14.39
C SER A 259 9.10 -5.65 13.44
N LYS A 260 9.38 -5.57 12.12
CA LYS A 260 8.89 -6.49 11.08
C LYS A 260 9.85 -6.50 9.87
N THR A 261 10.05 -7.65 9.25
CA THR A 261 10.71 -7.79 7.93
C THR A 261 9.76 -8.53 6.99
N HIS A 262 9.58 -8.00 5.77
CA HIS A 262 8.74 -8.63 4.76
C HIS A 262 9.57 -9.13 3.59
N TYR A 263 9.17 -10.27 3.05
CA TYR A 263 9.81 -10.91 1.90
C TYR A 263 8.76 -11.18 0.83
N TRP A 264 9.19 -11.19 -0.43
CA TRP A 264 8.36 -11.65 -1.52
C TRP A 264 8.15 -13.17 -1.43
N ILE A 265 6.89 -13.60 -1.49
CA ILE A 265 6.50 -15.01 -1.35
C ILE A 265 6.09 -15.55 -2.73
N TYR A 266 6.65 -16.70 -3.11
CA TYR A 266 6.40 -17.35 -4.41
C TYR A 266 5.82 -18.78 -4.26
N GLY A 267 5.28 -19.08 -3.08
CA GLY A 267 4.59 -20.34 -2.82
C GLY A 267 3.33 -20.51 -3.66
N GLN A 268 2.75 -21.71 -3.64
CA GLN A 268 1.48 -21.96 -4.31
C GLN A 268 0.37 -21.14 -3.66
N ASN A 269 -0.36 -20.35 -4.46
CA ASN A 269 -1.56 -19.66 -4.00
C ASN A 269 -2.71 -20.67 -3.84
N GLU A 270 -3.07 -20.97 -2.59
CA GLU A 270 -4.16 -21.89 -2.28
C GLU A 270 -5.37 -21.16 -1.68
N VAL A 271 -6.54 -21.79 -1.76
CA VAL A 271 -7.77 -21.30 -1.12
C VAL A 271 -8.24 -22.38 -0.15
N LEU A 272 -7.99 -22.17 1.15
CA LEU A 272 -8.11 -23.21 2.16
C LEU A 272 -9.15 -22.86 3.25
N PRO A 273 -9.94 -23.84 3.72
CA PRO A 273 -10.73 -23.62 4.93
C PRO A 273 -9.81 -23.54 6.16
N PHE A 274 -10.25 -22.82 7.19
CA PHE A 274 -9.63 -22.88 8.51
C PHE A 274 -10.69 -22.92 9.62
N GLU A 275 -10.28 -23.37 10.81
CA GLU A 275 -11.13 -23.42 11.99
C GLU A 275 -10.98 -22.14 12.81
N HIS A 276 -12.11 -21.52 13.14
CA HIS A 276 -12.18 -20.38 14.04
C HIS A 276 -13.55 -20.35 14.71
N GLN A 277 -13.57 -20.04 16.01
CA GLN A 277 -14.81 -19.94 16.77
C GLN A 277 -14.70 -18.81 17.78
N SER A 278 -15.53 -17.79 17.58
CA SER A 278 -15.69 -16.68 18.52
C SER A 278 -16.79 -16.95 19.54
N ASP A 279 -16.79 -16.14 20.61
CA ASP A 279 -17.95 -16.00 21.49
C ASP A 279 -19.19 -15.53 20.73
N THR A 280 -20.35 -16.03 21.15
CA THR A 280 -21.64 -15.64 20.56
C THR A 280 -21.94 -14.16 20.79
N LEU A 281 -22.08 -13.43 19.70
CA LEU A 281 -22.46 -12.02 19.72
C LEU A 281 -23.97 -11.87 19.96
N LYS A 282 -24.34 -10.87 20.76
CA LYS A 282 -25.74 -10.47 20.93
C LYS A 282 -26.05 -9.33 19.96
N TYR A 283 -26.99 -9.58 19.06
CA TYR A 283 -27.45 -8.60 18.10
C TYR A 283 -28.61 -7.77 18.63
N ALA A 284 -28.62 -6.48 18.28
CA ALA A 284 -29.83 -5.69 18.38
C ALA A 284 -30.88 -6.25 17.40
N LYS A 285 -32.16 -6.18 17.77
CA LYS A 285 -33.22 -6.55 16.84
C LYS A 285 -33.30 -5.47 15.75
N PRO A 286 -33.27 -5.82 14.46
CA PRO A 286 -33.28 -4.84 13.40
C PRO A 286 -34.63 -4.14 13.34
N CYS A 287 -34.61 -2.83 13.11
CA CYS A 287 -35.79 -2.00 13.02
C CYS A 287 -35.75 -1.11 11.76
N PRO A 288 -36.91 -0.64 11.27
CA PRO A 288 -36.93 0.24 10.12
C PRO A 288 -36.21 1.57 10.41
N TRP A 289 -35.37 2.04 9.50
CA TRP A 289 -34.62 3.28 9.71
C TRP A 289 -35.38 4.52 9.26
N HIS A 290 -35.37 5.54 10.11
CA HIS A 290 -35.90 6.87 9.82
C HIS A 290 -34.81 7.75 9.21
N LEU A 291 -34.72 7.75 7.88
CA LEU A 291 -33.78 8.62 7.16
C LEU A 291 -34.19 10.10 7.32
N SER A 292 -33.21 10.97 7.57
CA SER A 292 -33.41 12.40 7.80
C SER A 292 -34.03 13.11 6.59
N ASN A 293 -35.06 13.92 6.83
CA ASN A 293 -35.65 14.79 5.81
C ASN A 293 -34.88 16.10 5.61
N GLU A 294 -33.88 16.39 6.45
CA GLU A 294 -33.09 17.63 6.41
C GLU A 294 -31.90 17.52 5.45
N SER A 295 -31.44 16.31 5.14
CA SER A 295 -30.35 16.06 4.21
C SER A 295 -30.76 16.44 2.79
N ILE A 296 -29.84 17.09 2.05
CA ILE A 296 -29.97 17.24 0.59
C ILE A 296 -30.08 15.84 -0.04
N SER A 297 -30.84 15.72 -1.13
CA SER A 297 -31.06 14.41 -1.76
C SER A 297 -31.21 14.51 -3.26
N LEU A 298 -30.72 13.49 -3.95
CA LEU A 298 -30.96 13.28 -5.37
C LEU A 298 -31.86 12.06 -5.53
N ILE A 299 -32.88 12.18 -6.40
CA ILE A 299 -33.86 11.12 -6.63
C ILE A 299 -33.82 10.74 -8.10
N ASN A 300 -33.67 9.44 -8.36
CA ASN A 300 -33.90 8.88 -9.67
C ASN A 300 -35.08 7.89 -9.61
N ASN A 301 -36.12 8.14 -10.40
CA ASN A 301 -37.35 7.33 -10.37
C ASN A 301 -37.16 5.91 -10.93
N SER A 302 -36.12 5.68 -11.72
CA SER A 302 -35.76 4.35 -12.22
C SER A 302 -34.25 4.23 -12.36
N ALA A 303 -33.68 3.19 -11.75
CA ALA A 303 -32.25 2.92 -11.78
C ALA A 303 -31.69 2.79 -13.20
N THR A 304 -30.49 3.32 -13.38
CA THR A 304 -29.72 3.26 -14.63
C THR A 304 -28.37 2.58 -14.43
N GLY A 305 -27.50 2.60 -15.43
CA GLY A 305 -26.12 2.11 -15.31
C GLY A 305 -25.18 3.06 -14.55
N ASN A 306 -25.69 4.17 -14.00
CA ASN A 306 -24.90 5.20 -13.33
C ASN A 306 -24.10 4.63 -12.15
N PHE A 307 -22.88 5.14 -12.00
CA PHE A 307 -22.00 4.83 -10.88
C PHE A 307 -22.49 5.51 -9.59
N TRP A 308 -22.26 4.86 -8.45
CA TRP A 308 -22.41 5.47 -7.14
C TRP A 308 -21.33 4.94 -6.19
N ASP A 309 -21.03 5.75 -5.18
CA ASP A 309 -20.19 5.43 -4.05
C ASP A 309 -20.83 5.92 -2.74
N VAL A 310 -20.57 5.20 -1.65
CA VAL A 310 -20.56 5.73 -0.30
C VAL A 310 -19.21 5.40 0.32
N ALA A 311 -18.59 6.36 0.97
CA ALA A 311 -17.26 6.19 1.54
C ALA A 311 -17.15 6.93 2.86
N GLY A 312 -16.39 6.33 3.78
CA GLY A 312 -15.75 7.02 4.89
C GLY A 312 -14.24 6.94 4.73
N GLN A 313 -13.50 7.41 5.72
CA GLN A 313 -12.03 7.45 5.68
C GLN A 313 -11.39 6.06 5.56
N ARG A 314 -12.07 5.00 6.03
CA ARG A 314 -11.51 3.64 6.11
C ARG A 314 -12.09 2.68 5.08
N LEU A 315 -13.21 3.04 4.45
CA LEU A 315 -14.02 2.10 3.69
C LEU A 315 -14.72 2.79 2.53
N LEU A 316 -14.59 2.19 1.34
CA LEU A 316 -15.29 2.59 0.12
C LEU A 316 -16.21 1.47 -0.32
N VAL A 317 -17.47 1.81 -0.58
CA VAL A 317 -18.48 0.90 -1.11
C VAL A 317 -19.02 1.50 -2.40
N MET A 318 -18.95 0.76 -3.49
CA MET A 318 -19.31 1.30 -4.79
C MET A 318 -19.97 0.31 -5.74
N GLY A 319 -20.75 0.83 -6.67
CA GLY A 319 -21.47 0.03 -7.65
C GLY A 319 -22.23 0.84 -8.69
N ASN A 320 -23.34 0.27 -9.15
CA ASN A 320 -24.23 0.86 -10.14
C ASN A 320 -25.65 0.95 -9.57
N GLU A 321 -26.49 1.87 -10.04
CA GLU A 321 -27.84 2.05 -9.47
C GLU A 321 -28.72 0.78 -9.53
N GLN A 322 -28.62 -0.05 -10.58
CA GLN A 322 -29.51 -1.20 -10.84
C GLN A 322 -29.57 -2.25 -9.71
N GLY A 323 -28.47 -2.49 -9.00
CA GLY A 323 -28.46 -3.43 -7.87
C GLY A 323 -27.07 -3.93 -7.51
N GLY A 324 -26.98 -4.51 -6.31
CA GLY A 324 -25.76 -5.10 -5.79
C GLY A 324 -24.66 -4.09 -5.46
N ILE A 325 -23.51 -4.60 -5.03
CA ILE A 325 -22.30 -3.83 -4.79
C ILE A 325 -21.19 -4.46 -5.63
N LYS A 326 -20.52 -3.64 -6.44
CA LYS A 326 -19.46 -4.14 -7.33
C LYS A 326 -18.21 -4.45 -6.53
N GLU A 327 -17.80 -3.52 -5.68
CA GLU A 327 -16.55 -3.61 -4.93
C GLU A 327 -16.70 -2.91 -3.57
N ILE A 328 -16.11 -3.51 -2.55
CA ILE A 328 -15.90 -2.92 -1.22
C ILE A 328 -14.40 -2.91 -0.97
N TRP A 329 -13.85 -1.73 -0.74
CA TRP A 329 -12.43 -1.52 -0.47
C TRP A 329 -12.25 -1.05 0.96
N ALA A 330 -11.43 -1.78 1.71
CA ALA A 330 -10.83 -1.28 2.94
C ALA A 330 -9.36 -1.04 2.62
N HIS A 331 -9.01 0.21 2.34
CA HIS A 331 -7.68 0.53 1.85
C HIS A 331 -6.62 -0.07 2.80
N PRO A 332 -5.73 -0.94 2.29
CA PRO A 332 -5.29 -0.98 0.89
C PRO A 332 -5.77 -2.13 0.00
N PHE A 333 -6.85 -2.85 0.34
CA PHE A 333 -7.28 -4.03 -0.42
C PHE A 333 -8.78 -4.05 -0.72
N MET A 334 -9.15 -4.75 -1.80
CA MET A 334 -10.53 -5.08 -2.11
C MET A 334 -10.99 -6.22 -1.21
N ALA A 335 -11.82 -5.88 -0.22
CA ALA A 335 -12.32 -6.80 0.78
C ALA A 335 -13.39 -7.75 0.19
N LEU A 336 -14.34 -7.19 -0.56
CA LEU A 336 -15.46 -7.92 -1.17
C LEU A 336 -15.75 -7.41 -2.58
N ARG A 337 -16.31 -8.28 -3.41
CA ARG A 337 -16.80 -7.92 -4.74
C ARG A 337 -17.99 -8.76 -5.15
N GLU A 338 -18.70 -8.30 -6.18
CA GLU A 338 -19.85 -9.00 -6.76
C GLU A 338 -20.87 -9.42 -5.69
N TYR A 339 -21.16 -8.51 -4.75
CA TYR A 339 -22.24 -8.70 -3.79
C TYR A 339 -23.58 -8.56 -4.51
N GLU A 340 -24.40 -9.58 -4.39
CA GLU A 340 -25.73 -9.63 -4.99
C GLU A 340 -26.73 -10.17 -3.98
N ALA A 341 -27.90 -9.52 -3.92
CA ALA A 341 -29.04 -9.99 -3.17
C ALA A 341 -30.17 -10.39 -4.13
N GLY A 342 -30.98 -11.35 -3.72
CA GLY A 342 -32.19 -11.78 -4.40
C GLY A 342 -33.29 -12.06 -3.39
N ILE A 343 -34.54 -11.90 -3.83
CA ILE A 343 -35.72 -12.21 -3.02
C ILE A 343 -36.52 -13.34 -3.64
N GLN A 344 -36.89 -14.33 -2.83
CA GLN A 344 -37.80 -15.41 -3.20
C GLN A 344 -39.09 -15.27 -2.41
N PHE A 345 -40.23 -15.39 -3.09
CA PHE A 345 -41.55 -15.36 -2.46
C PHE A 345 -42.07 -16.78 -2.27
N LEU A 346 -42.66 -17.09 -1.12
CA LEU A 346 -43.08 -18.45 -0.72
C LEU A 346 -43.93 -19.23 -1.73
N ASN A 347 -44.67 -18.54 -2.61
CA ASN A 347 -45.55 -19.15 -3.60
C ASN A 347 -44.90 -19.28 -5.00
N LYS A 348 -43.58 -19.08 -5.11
CA LYS A 348 -42.83 -19.13 -6.37
C LYS A 348 -41.45 -19.73 -6.19
N ASP A 349 -41.08 -20.64 -7.09
CA ASP A 349 -39.72 -21.23 -7.13
C ASP A 349 -38.67 -20.29 -7.77
N THR A 350 -39.05 -19.06 -8.10
CA THR A 350 -38.17 -18.08 -8.76
C THR A 350 -37.55 -17.11 -7.76
N VAL A 351 -36.23 -17.00 -7.79
CA VAL A 351 -35.48 -15.92 -7.14
C VAL A 351 -35.47 -14.68 -8.03
N TYR A 352 -35.93 -13.55 -7.50
CA TYR A 352 -35.83 -12.23 -8.13
C TYR A 352 -34.51 -11.59 -7.70
N TRP A 353 -33.48 -11.73 -8.54
CA TRP A 353 -32.19 -11.08 -8.32
C TRP A 353 -32.32 -9.57 -8.48
N LEU A 354 -31.95 -8.81 -7.45
CA LEU A 354 -32.16 -7.37 -7.40
C LEU A 354 -31.42 -6.62 -8.52
N ASN A 355 -30.30 -7.17 -9.00
CA ASN A 355 -29.53 -6.63 -10.14
C ASN A 355 -30.32 -6.57 -11.46
N ASN A 356 -31.41 -7.34 -11.58
CA ASN A 356 -32.24 -7.40 -12.77
C ASN A 356 -33.51 -6.54 -12.64
N GLU A 357 -33.72 -5.91 -11.48
CA GLU A 357 -34.89 -5.08 -11.20
C GLU A 357 -34.59 -3.60 -11.50
N GLN A 358 -35.63 -2.76 -11.51
CA GLN A 358 -35.52 -1.31 -11.71
C GLN A 358 -36.00 -0.56 -10.46
N PRO A 359 -35.16 -0.46 -9.42
CA PRO A 359 -35.53 0.27 -8.21
C PRO A 359 -35.60 1.78 -8.45
N ARG A 360 -36.35 2.47 -7.58
CA ARG A 360 -36.18 3.91 -7.37
C ARG A 360 -34.93 4.13 -6.52
N ILE A 361 -34.16 5.17 -6.84
CA ILE A 361 -32.92 5.52 -6.15
C ILE A 361 -33.12 6.81 -5.35
N GLU A 362 -32.57 6.83 -4.13
CA GLU A 362 -32.41 8.03 -3.33
C GLU A 362 -30.96 8.11 -2.85
N VAL A 363 -30.25 9.18 -3.25
CA VAL A 363 -28.86 9.45 -2.85
C VAL A 363 -28.86 10.58 -1.84
N ARG A 364 -28.17 10.37 -0.73
CA ARG A 364 -27.94 11.36 0.32
C ARG A 364 -26.44 11.46 0.62
N PRO A 365 -25.97 12.55 1.24
CA PRO A 365 -24.61 12.66 1.77
C PRO A 365 -24.14 11.42 2.55
N GLU A 366 -25.01 10.89 3.41
CA GLU A 366 -24.71 9.83 4.36
C GLU A 366 -25.09 8.42 3.88
N SER A 367 -25.82 8.28 2.76
CA SER A 367 -26.35 6.96 2.36
C SER A 367 -26.74 6.86 0.88
N PHE A 368 -26.76 5.63 0.39
CA PHE A 368 -27.32 5.27 -0.92
C PHE A 368 -28.50 4.31 -0.72
N THR A 369 -29.68 4.64 -1.26
CA THR A 369 -30.90 3.86 -1.04
C THR A 369 -31.50 3.38 -2.36
N ARG A 370 -31.91 2.10 -2.40
CA ARG A 370 -32.72 1.51 -3.46
C ARG A 370 -34.07 1.07 -2.91
N ILE A 371 -35.13 1.35 -3.66
CA ILE A 371 -36.50 0.96 -3.30
C ILE A 371 -37.07 0.11 -4.43
N TYR A 372 -37.18 -1.19 -4.16
CA TYR A 372 -37.73 -2.19 -5.08
C TYR A 372 -39.23 -2.35 -4.84
N LYS A 373 -40.00 -2.33 -5.93
CA LYS A 373 -41.45 -2.54 -5.90
C LYS A 373 -41.83 -3.80 -6.65
N PHE A 374 -42.31 -4.79 -5.90
CA PHE A 374 -42.90 -6.01 -6.45
C PHE A 374 -44.43 -5.93 -6.41
N LYS A 375 -45.11 -6.87 -7.06
CA LYS A 375 -46.58 -6.89 -7.13
C LYS A 375 -47.26 -6.91 -5.74
N GLN A 376 -46.64 -7.56 -4.76
CA GLN A 376 -47.22 -7.80 -3.42
C GLN A 376 -46.23 -7.52 -2.27
N ALA A 377 -45.11 -6.87 -2.57
CA ALA A 377 -44.08 -6.56 -1.60
C ALA A 377 -43.26 -5.33 -2.00
N TYR A 378 -42.65 -4.69 -1.00
CA TYR A 378 -41.64 -3.67 -1.14
C TYR A 378 -40.38 -4.14 -0.42
N LEU A 379 -39.23 -3.85 -1.01
CA LEU A 379 -37.94 -4.04 -0.36
C LEU A 379 -37.17 -2.73 -0.46
N LYS A 380 -36.80 -2.15 0.67
CA LYS A 380 -35.89 -1.01 0.75
C LYS A 380 -34.51 -1.53 1.14
N GLU A 381 -33.49 -1.11 0.41
CA GLU A 381 -32.09 -1.43 0.64
C GLU A 381 -31.35 -0.11 0.90
N VAL A 382 -30.68 0.02 2.04
CA VAL A 382 -29.90 1.21 2.41
C VAL A 382 -28.46 0.80 2.62
N THR A 383 -27.53 1.41 1.88
CA THR A 383 -26.10 1.19 2.03
C THR A 383 -25.44 2.40 2.68
N VAL A 384 -24.63 2.14 3.71
CA VAL A 384 -23.89 3.15 4.48
C VAL A 384 -22.48 2.64 4.76
N ALA A 385 -21.49 3.53 4.67
CA ALA A 385 -20.15 3.33 5.24
C ALA A 385 -19.99 4.23 6.47
N ASP A 386 -19.37 3.71 7.53
CA ASP A 386 -19.04 4.52 8.70
C ASP A 386 -17.99 5.59 8.31
N PRO A 387 -18.10 6.84 8.79
CA PRO A 387 -17.20 7.91 8.41
C PRO A 387 -15.74 7.66 8.82
N ASP A 388 -15.49 6.99 9.94
CA ASP A 388 -14.15 6.90 10.54
C ASP A 388 -13.67 5.46 10.76
N ASN A 389 -14.57 4.49 10.75
CA ASN A 389 -14.27 3.11 11.09
C ASN A 389 -14.30 2.17 9.88
N PRO A 390 -13.56 1.05 9.92
CA PRO A 390 -13.43 0.11 8.80
C PRO A 390 -14.64 -0.82 8.63
N TYR A 391 -15.87 -0.30 8.78
CA TYR A 391 -17.10 -1.08 8.66
C TYR A 391 -18.24 -0.30 7.99
N GLY A 392 -19.18 -1.07 7.43
CA GLY A 392 -20.34 -0.56 6.75
C GLY A 392 -21.47 -1.59 6.78
N ILE A 393 -22.59 -1.22 6.17
CA ILE A 393 -23.83 -1.98 6.28
C ILE A 393 -24.68 -1.89 5.02
N VAL A 394 -25.36 -2.99 4.73
CA VAL A 394 -26.54 -3.04 3.85
C VAL A 394 -27.75 -3.42 4.71
N HIS A 395 -28.64 -2.46 4.92
CA HIS A 395 -29.88 -2.62 5.68
C HIS A 395 -31.05 -2.89 4.74
N TYR A 396 -31.81 -3.95 5.01
CA TYR A 396 -33.00 -4.33 4.27
C TYR A 396 -34.27 -4.17 5.10
N GLU A 397 -35.27 -3.45 4.56
CA GLU A 397 -36.64 -3.43 5.09
C GLU A 397 -37.60 -4.14 4.13
N TYR A 398 -38.11 -5.31 4.51
CA TYR A 398 -39.05 -6.09 3.71
C TYR A 398 -40.49 -5.86 4.18
N LYS A 399 -41.34 -5.30 3.30
CA LYS A 399 -42.77 -5.11 3.56
C LYS A 399 -43.60 -5.89 2.54
N GLY A 400 -44.01 -7.11 2.90
CA GLY A 400 -44.77 -7.99 2.03
C GLY A 400 -46.08 -8.51 2.63
N LEU A 401 -47.05 -8.84 1.77
CA LEU A 401 -48.30 -9.49 2.17
C LEU A 401 -48.07 -10.91 2.73
N TYR A 402 -46.99 -11.56 2.29
CA TYR A 402 -46.57 -12.91 2.65
C TYR A 402 -45.11 -12.92 3.11
N PRO A 403 -44.69 -13.93 3.91
CA PRO A 403 -43.28 -14.15 4.20
C PRO A 403 -42.48 -14.40 2.91
N GLY A 404 -41.17 -14.19 2.97
CA GLY A 404 -40.26 -14.36 1.84
C GLY A 404 -38.92 -14.94 2.29
N LYS A 405 -37.95 -14.99 1.39
CA LYS A 405 -36.58 -15.39 1.68
C LYS A 405 -35.63 -14.46 0.95
N ILE A 406 -34.61 -13.94 1.64
CA ILE A 406 -33.49 -13.24 1.02
C ILE A 406 -32.34 -14.22 0.82
N ILE A 407 -31.73 -14.15 -0.37
CA ILE A 407 -30.53 -14.88 -0.72
C ILE A 407 -29.45 -13.86 -1.03
N VAL A 408 -28.28 -13.99 -0.41
CA VAL A 408 -27.15 -13.09 -0.61
C VAL A 408 -25.95 -13.91 -1.03
N ARG A 409 -25.24 -13.46 -2.07
CA ARG A 409 -23.97 -14.06 -2.48
C ARG A 409 -22.92 -12.99 -2.73
N PHE A 410 -21.66 -13.35 -2.55
CA PHE A 410 -20.53 -12.44 -2.75
C PHE A 410 -19.27 -13.23 -3.11
N LYS A 411 -18.23 -12.50 -3.50
CA LYS A 411 -16.89 -13.03 -3.73
C LYS A 411 -15.84 -12.20 -2.99
N SER A 412 -14.70 -12.81 -2.69
CA SER A 412 -13.50 -12.11 -2.24
C SER A 412 -12.26 -12.75 -2.86
N ASN A 413 -11.29 -11.92 -3.23
CA ASN A 413 -9.95 -12.35 -3.62
C ASN A 413 -8.85 -11.56 -2.89
N LEU A 414 -9.23 -10.78 -1.86
CA LEU A 414 -8.35 -9.91 -1.08
C LEU A 414 -7.37 -9.10 -1.96
N ARG A 415 -7.84 -8.58 -3.10
CA ARG A 415 -6.96 -7.93 -4.09
C ARG A 415 -6.29 -6.72 -3.45
N LEU A 416 -5.00 -6.84 -3.10
CA LEU A 416 -4.17 -5.71 -2.67
C LEU A 416 -4.14 -4.66 -3.78
N MET A 417 -4.07 -3.38 -3.44
CA MET A 417 -4.00 -2.33 -4.43
C MET A 417 -2.73 -2.43 -5.29
N TRP A 418 -2.85 -2.04 -6.57
CA TRP A 418 -1.74 -1.88 -7.52
C TRP A 418 -0.53 -1.15 -6.86
N PRO A 419 0.73 -1.52 -7.15
CA PRO A 419 1.23 -2.30 -8.30
C PRO A 419 1.37 -3.80 -8.10
N TYR A 420 1.11 -4.32 -6.90
CA TYR A 420 1.29 -5.74 -6.63
C TYR A 420 0.35 -6.61 -7.47
N SER A 421 0.73 -7.84 -7.75
CA SER A 421 -0.09 -8.81 -8.46
C SER A 421 -1.24 -9.33 -7.59
N GLU A 422 -2.25 -9.93 -8.24
CA GLU A 422 -3.39 -10.59 -7.58
C GLU A 422 -3.00 -11.81 -6.72
N LYS A 423 -1.73 -12.20 -6.75
CA LYS A 423 -1.18 -13.38 -6.06
C LYS A 423 -0.25 -13.02 -4.89
N VAL A 424 0.08 -11.74 -4.73
CA VAL A 424 1.13 -11.28 -3.80
C VAL A 424 0.86 -11.68 -2.34
N LEU A 425 -0.41 -11.78 -1.94
CA LEU A 425 -0.81 -12.07 -0.56
C LEU A 425 -0.74 -13.58 -0.20
N GLY A 426 -0.30 -14.43 -1.13
CA GLY A 426 -0.15 -15.86 -0.87
C GLY A 426 -1.50 -16.59 -0.84
N THR A 427 -1.71 -17.46 0.14
CA THR A 427 -2.95 -18.25 0.34
C THR A 427 -4.10 -17.41 0.90
N ILE A 428 -5.33 -17.68 0.43
CA ILE A 428 -6.56 -17.16 1.06
C ILE A 428 -7.13 -18.23 1.98
N GLN A 429 -7.44 -17.87 3.22
CA GLN A 429 -8.12 -18.73 4.16
C GLN A 429 -9.56 -18.23 4.41
N TYR A 430 -10.49 -19.16 4.60
CA TYR A 430 -11.89 -18.81 4.84
C TYR A 430 -12.57 -19.69 5.90
N THR A 431 -13.56 -19.12 6.58
CA THR A 431 -14.43 -19.86 7.49
C THR A 431 -15.81 -19.20 7.61
N PHE A 432 -16.75 -19.91 8.24
CA PHE A 432 -17.97 -19.31 8.77
C PHE A 432 -17.94 -19.42 10.30
N ASP A 433 -17.80 -18.29 10.97
CA ASP A 433 -17.79 -18.21 12.42
C ASP A 433 -19.23 -18.11 12.94
N LYS A 434 -19.68 -19.17 13.64
CA LYS A 434 -21.04 -19.24 14.19
C LYS A 434 -21.27 -18.29 15.36
N GLY A 435 -20.23 -17.94 16.12
CA GLY A 435 -20.34 -17.00 17.23
C GLY A 435 -20.57 -15.56 16.73
N LEU A 436 -19.88 -15.20 15.65
CA LEU A 436 -20.05 -13.91 14.97
C LEU A 436 -21.13 -13.93 13.90
N ASN A 437 -21.74 -15.07 13.57
CA ASN A 437 -22.68 -15.17 12.47
C ASN A 437 -22.15 -14.54 11.15
N ALA A 438 -20.86 -14.77 10.87
CA ALA A 438 -20.13 -14.05 9.83
C ALA A 438 -19.16 -14.97 9.08
N PHE A 439 -19.01 -14.73 7.78
CA PHE A 439 -17.90 -15.25 7.03
C PHE A 439 -16.63 -14.46 7.37
N ILE A 440 -15.52 -15.17 7.51
CA ILE A 440 -14.18 -14.59 7.67
C ILE A 440 -13.36 -15.02 6.46
N VAL A 441 -12.73 -14.06 5.79
CA VAL A 441 -11.76 -14.29 4.71
C VAL A 441 -10.49 -13.52 5.04
N LEU A 442 -9.34 -14.19 5.04
CA LEU A 442 -8.04 -13.59 5.37
C LEU A 442 -6.91 -14.13 4.50
N ASP A 443 -5.81 -13.38 4.41
CA ASP A 443 -4.62 -13.77 3.66
C ASP A 443 -3.66 -14.62 4.50
N GLN A 444 -2.59 -15.13 3.89
CA GLN A 444 -1.61 -15.99 4.55
C GLN A 444 -0.91 -15.33 5.75
N SER A 445 -0.71 -14.01 5.72
CA SER A 445 -0.06 -13.28 6.83
C SER A 445 -1.02 -12.95 7.97
N HIS A 446 -2.33 -13.12 7.74
CA HIS A 446 -3.42 -12.74 8.65
C HIS A 446 -3.52 -11.22 8.87
N ASP A 447 -2.77 -10.40 8.14
CA ASP A 447 -2.83 -8.95 8.23
C ASP A 447 -4.13 -8.42 7.57
N PHE A 448 -4.50 -8.96 6.41
CA PHE A 448 -5.62 -8.48 5.58
C PHE A 448 -6.85 -9.36 5.78
N VAL A 449 -7.85 -8.84 6.48
CA VAL A 449 -9.00 -9.61 6.91
C VAL A 449 -10.30 -8.90 6.55
N CYS A 450 -11.27 -9.65 6.05
CA CYS A 450 -12.62 -9.19 5.77
C CYS A 450 -13.66 -10.09 6.43
N LEU A 451 -14.65 -9.48 7.07
CA LEU A 451 -15.85 -10.11 7.60
C LEU A 451 -17.09 -9.62 6.83
N LEU A 452 -18.00 -10.55 6.54
CA LEU A 452 -19.38 -10.25 6.13
C LEU A 452 -20.30 -11.14 6.96
N GLY A 453 -21.16 -10.53 7.77
CA GLY A 453 -22.08 -11.24 8.63
C GLY A 453 -23.45 -10.58 8.69
N SER A 454 -24.27 -11.09 9.59
CA SER A 454 -25.68 -10.74 9.71
C SER A 454 -26.11 -10.67 11.16
N ASP A 455 -27.10 -9.82 11.43
CA ASP A 455 -27.79 -9.76 12.72
C ASP A 455 -28.77 -10.92 12.95
N LYS A 456 -29.16 -11.61 11.88
CA LYS A 456 -30.04 -12.77 11.89
C LYS A 456 -29.29 -14.05 11.56
N ILE A 457 -29.54 -15.13 12.30
CA ILE A 457 -28.95 -16.44 12.01
C ILE A 457 -29.45 -16.91 10.63
N PRO A 458 -28.57 -17.22 9.67
CA PRO A 458 -28.93 -17.71 8.34
C PRO A 458 -29.46 -19.14 8.41
N ASP A 459 -30.40 -19.46 7.54
CA ASP A 459 -30.93 -20.82 7.39
C ASP A 459 -29.92 -21.73 6.67
N THR A 460 -29.15 -21.15 5.75
CA THR A 460 -28.09 -21.85 5.01
C THR A 460 -26.89 -20.93 4.81
N THR A 461 -25.70 -21.50 5.02
CA THR A 461 -24.41 -20.87 4.73
C THR A 461 -23.58 -21.80 3.86
N VAL A 462 -23.09 -21.29 2.74
CA VAL A 462 -22.15 -22.02 1.87
C VAL A 462 -20.98 -21.09 1.60
N ILE A 463 -19.75 -21.53 1.90
CA ILE A 463 -18.53 -20.79 1.57
C ILE A 463 -17.45 -21.74 1.10
N GLY A 464 -16.70 -21.30 0.10
CA GLY A 464 -15.51 -22.02 -0.33
C GLY A 464 -14.92 -21.52 -1.62
N HIS A 465 -14.02 -22.34 -2.16
CA HIS A 465 -13.34 -22.07 -3.42
C HIS A 465 -14.27 -22.31 -4.61
N TYR A 466 -15.18 -21.35 -4.83
CA TYR A 466 -16.26 -21.43 -5.81
C TYR A 466 -16.30 -20.21 -6.74
N ASP A 467 -16.90 -20.36 -7.92
CA ASP A 467 -17.23 -19.22 -8.82
C ASP A 467 -18.71 -18.81 -8.77
N GLY A 468 -19.53 -19.63 -8.14
CA GLY A 468 -20.96 -19.39 -7.98
C GLY A 468 -21.63 -20.55 -7.25
N PHE A 469 -22.95 -20.60 -7.36
CA PHE A 469 -23.79 -21.57 -6.67
C PHE A 469 -24.88 -22.13 -7.61
N THR A 470 -25.43 -23.29 -7.26
CA THR A 470 -26.62 -23.83 -7.93
C THR A 470 -27.79 -22.83 -7.87
N LYS A 471 -28.73 -22.93 -8.82
CA LYS A 471 -29.86 -21.98 -8.92
C LYS A 471 -30.98 -22.27 -7.92
N GLU A 472 -31.05 -23.49 -7.41
CA GLU A 472 -32.13 -24.02 -6.58
C GLU A 472 -31.57 -24.65 -5.30
N GLU A 473 -32.43 -24.78 -4.29
CA GLU A 473 -32.09 -25.42 -3.01
C GLU A 473 -32.01 -26.96 -3.14
N PRO A 474 -31.11 -27.63 -2.40
CA PRO A 474 -30.09 -27.05 -1.53
C PRO A 474 -28.99 -26.36 -2.36
N TYR A 475 -28.60 -25.15 -1.94
CA TYR A 475 -27.53 -24.42 -2.61
C TYR A 475 -26.20 -25.14 -2.45
N GLN A 476 -25.52 -25.41 -3.57
CA GLN A 476 -24.20 -26.02 -3.60
C GLN A 476 -23.23 -25.09 -4.32
N GLY A 477 -22.01 -24.97 -3.79
CA GLY A 477 -20.93 -24.23 -4.42
C GLY A 477 -20.46 -24.91 -5.70
N LEU A 478 -20.15 -24.11 -6.72
CA LEU A 478 -19.61 -24.57 -8.00
C LEU A 478 -18.08 -24.40 -7.98
N PRO A 479 -17.27 -25.49 -7.87
CA PRO A 479 -15.82 -25.42 -7.78
C PRO A 479 -15.16 -24.64 -8.92
N THR A 480 -14.03 -24.02 -8.64
CA THR A 480 -13.29 -23.21 -9.62
C THR A 480 -11.78 -23.31 -9.44
N ASP A 481 -11.03 -22.95 -10.48
CA ASP A 481 -9.58 -22.75 -10.48
C ASP A 481 -9.18 -21.28 -10.24
N LYS A 482 -10.15 -20.36 -10.27
CA LYS A 482 -9.92 -18.92 -10.02
C LYS A 482 -9.47 -18.71 -8.58
N PHE A 483 -8.46 -17.87 -8.36
CA PHE A 483 -7.99 -17.51 -7.02
C PHE A 483 -8.98 -16.58 -6.31
N GLN A 484 -9.99 -17.15 -5.66
CA GLN A 484 -11.07 -16.43 -4.97
C GLN A 484 -11.84 -17.35 -4.01
N VAL A 485 -12.56 -16.75 -3.07
CA VAL A 485 -13.59 -17.37 -2.24
C VAL A 485 -14.95 -16.81 -2.63
N SER A 486 -15.99 -17.65 -2.64
CA SER A 486 -17.37 -17.18 -2.74
C SER A 486 -18.19 -17.68 -1.56
N GLY A 487 -19.05 -16.82 -1.03
CA GLY A 487 -19.98 -17.14 0.06
C GLY A 487 -21.44 -16.87 -0.31
N LEU A 488 -22.35 -17.61 0.32
CA LEU A 488 -23.81 -17.48 0.18
C LEU A 488 -24.50 -17.62 1.53
N PHE A 489 -25.47 -16.73 1.76
CA PHE A 489 -26.43 -16.78 2.86
C PHE A 489 -27.86 -16.95 2.34
N THR A 490 -28.71 -17.59 3.15
CA THR A 490 -30.17 -17.49 3.03
C THR A 490 -30.80 -17.07 4.35
N PHE A 491 -31.85 -16.26 4.28
CA PHE A 491 -32.60 -15.80 5.43
C PHE A 491 -34.10 -15.81 5.14
N ASP A 492 -34.86 -16.57 5.90
CA ASP A 492 -36.32 -16.51 5.91
C ASP A 492 -36.76 -15.17 6.50
N LEU A 493 -37.73 -14.54 5.87
CA LEU A 493 -38.29 -13.25 6.26
C LEU A 493 -39.74 -13.40 6.67
N THR A 494 -40.10 -12.83 7.81
CA THR A 494 -41.49 -12.69 8.23
C THR A 494 -42.19 -11.52 7.51
N LYS A 495 -43.46 -11.26 7.81
CA LYS A 495 -44.16 -10.08 7.28
C LYS A 495 -43.64 -8.83 8.00
N ASN A 496 -43.15 -7.84 7.25
CA ASN A 496 -42.57 -6.60 7.80
C ASN A 496 -41.30 -6.89 8.62
N ASP A 497 -40.37 -7.62 8.01
CA ASP A 497 -39.10 -8.02 8.63
C ASP A 497 -37.96 -7.12 8.17
N ASN A 498 -36.89 -7.07 8.95
CA ASN A 498 -35.68 -6.32 8.62
C ASN A 498 -34.44 -7.23 8.75
N LEU A 499 -33.39 -6.91 8.03
CA LEU A 499 -32.14 -7.67 8.01
C LEU A 499 -30.96 -6.70 7.85
N ASP A 500 -29.97 -6.82 8.73
CA ASP A 500 -28.74 -6.04 8.67
C ASP A 500 -27.58 -6.94 8.23
N LEU A 501 -27.01 -6.64 7.07
CA LEU A 501 -25.75 -7.26 6.65
C LEU A 501 -24.59 -6.31 6.91
N ILE A 502 -23.72 -6.72 7.81
CA ILE A 502 -22.61 -5.91 8.31
C ILE A 502 -21.31 -6.45 7.72
N PHE A 503 -20.49 -5.54 7.21
CA PHE A 503 -19.14 -5.87 6.74
C PHE A 503 -18.11 -5.03 7.45
N SER A 504 -16.95 -5.63 7.73
CA SER A 504 -15.79 -4.95 8.31
C SER A 504 -14.52 -5.51 7.70
N ALA A 505 -13.54 -4.67 7.42
CA ALA A 505 -12.27 -5.13 6.84
C ALA A 505 -11.11 -4.21 7.21
N THR A 506 -9.98 -4.77 7.64
CA THR A 506 -8.75 -3.99 7.91
C THR A 506 -7.49 -4.79 7.57
N ASN A 507 -6.36 -4.08 7.42
CA ASN A 507 -5.02 -4.64 7.27
C ASN A 507 -4.24 -4.68 8.61
N GLU A 508 -4.97 -4.64 9.73
CA GLU A 508 -4.42 -4.60 11.09
C GLU A 508 -4.60 -5.93 11.84
N GLY A 509 -5.03 -6.99 11.15
CA GLY A 509 -5.16 -8.32 11.73
C GLY A 509 -6.59 -8.79 12.00
N LEU A 510 -6.71 -10.09 12.27
CA LEU A 510 -7.97 -10.77 12.57
C LEU A 510 -8.68 -10.18 13.80
N GLU A 511 -7.97 -10.00 14.91
CA GLU A 511 -8.55 -9.52 16.17
C GLU A 511 -9.14 -8.11 16.03
N GLN A 512 -8.43 -7.20 15.38
CA GLN A 512 -8.86 -5.83 15.10
C GLN A 512 -10.08 -5.82 14.19
N THR A 513 -10.13 -6.72 13.21
CA THR A 513 -11.28 -6.84 12.31
C THR A 513 -12.52 -7.39 13.04
N ILE A 514 -12.36 -8.40 13.89
CA ILE A 514 -13.43 -8.92 14.74
C ILE A 514 -13.91 -7.84 15.71
N HIS A 515 -13.01 -7.04 16.28
CA HIS A 515 -13.36 -5.93 17.15
C HIS A 515 -14.22 -4.90 16.41
N ALA A 516 -13.80 -4.47 15.22
CA ALA A 516 -14.55 -3.56 14.36
C ALA A 516 -15.94 -4.12 14.00
N TYR A 517 -16.01 -5.41 13.61
CA TYR A 517 -17.28 -6.10 13.35
C TYR A 517 -18.21 -6.06 14.56
N ARG A 518 -17.70 -6.39 15.76
CA ARG A 518 -18.50 -6.41 17.00
C ARG A 518 -19.05 -5.03 17.34
N GLN A 519 -18.26 -3.96 17.15
CA GLN A 519 -18.74 -2.60 17.36
C GLN A 519 -19.93 -2.27 16.44
N ALA A 520 -19.79 -2.57 15.15
CA ALA A 520 -20.84 -2.36 14.15
C ALA A 520 -22.10 -3.18 14.43
N ALA A 521 -21.92 -4.46 14.77
CA ALA A 521 -23.01 -5.43 14.93
C ALA A 521 -23.85 -5.25 16.19
N VAL A 522 -23.30 -4.65 17.25
CA VAL A 522 -24.06 -4.39 18.49
C VAL A 522 -25.14 -3.33 18.29
N ASN A 523 -24.89 -2.32 17.45
CA ASN A 523 -25.86 -1.28 17.13
C ASN A 523 -25.76 -0.85 15.65
N PRO A 524 -26.32 -1.63 14.71
CA PRO A 524 -26.16 -1.38 13.29
C PRO A 524 -26.68 -0.01 12.81
N GLU A 525 -27.78 0.50 13.39
CA GLU A 525 -28.32 1.83 13.09
C GLU A 525 -27.33 2.96 13.42
N HIS A 526 -26.42 2.74 14.37
CA HIS A 526 -25.41 3.73 14.72
C HIS A 526 -24.50 4.10 13.54
N ILE A 527 -24.27 3.18 12.59
CA ILE A 527 -23.46 3.45 11.39
C ILE A 527 -24.10 4.57 10.56
N TYR A 528 -25.44 4.52 10.38
CA TYR A 528 -26.20 5.59 9.73
C TYR A 528 -26.15 6.89 10.52
N LEU A 529 -26.39 6.82 11.84
CA LEU A 529 -26.42 7.99 12.70
C LEU A 529 -25.07 8.72 12.76
N SER A 530 -23.97 7.96 12.81
CA SER A 530 -22.60 8.51 12.77
C SER A 530 -22.31 9.19 11.45
N SER A 531 -22.69 8.58 10.32
CA SER A 531 -22.51 9.21 8.99
C SER A 531 -23.34 10.49 8.83
N LEU A 532 -24.59 10.49 9.34
CA LEU A 532 -25.44 11.68 9.36
C LEU A 532 -24.86 12.81 10.24
N ASP A 533 -24.35 12.46 11.42
CA ASP A 533 -23.74 13.41 12.34
C ASP A 533 -22.44 13.99 11.76
N HIS A 534 -21.59 13.17 11.14
CA HIS A 534 -20.41 13.61 10.41
C HIS A 534 -20.77 14.64 9.34
N CYS A 535 -21.77 14.35 8.50
CA CYS A 535 -22.22 15.29 7.46
C CYS A 535 -22.69 16.63 8.05
N ARG A 536 -23.43 16.61 9.16
CA ARG A 536 -23.89 17.83 9.86
C ARG A 536 -22.71 18.63 10.40
N GLN A 537 -21.83 17.99 11.15
CA GLN A 537 -20.65 18.63 11.72
C GLN A 537 -19.72 19.20 10.64
N PHE A 538 -19.59 18.53 9.50
CA PHE A 538 -18.81 19.01 8.38
C PHE A 538 -19.38 20.32 7.81
N TYR A 539 -20.69 20.37 7.54
CA TYR A 539 -21.33 21.62 7.07
C TYR A 539 -21.28 22.75 8.09
N ASP A 540 -21.31 22.45 9.39
CA ASP A 540 -21.22 23.46 10.46
C ASP A 540 -19.83 24.11 10.54
N LYS A 541 -18.78 23.40 10.09
CA LYS A 541 -17.39 23.86 10.13
C LYS A 541 -16.93 24.49 8.81
N ALA A 542 -17.49 24.05 7.68
CA ALA A 542 -17.10 24.54 6.36
C ALA A 542 -17.73 25.91 6.03
N LEU A 543 -17.05 26.70 5.20
CA LEU A 543 -17.62 27.92 4.63
C LEU A 543 -18.92 27.59 3.88
N SER A 544 -20.03 28.18 4.30
CA SER A 544 -21.34 28.06 3.65
C SER A 544 -21.65 29.29 2.78
N ILE A 545 -22.19 29.07 1.58
CA ILE A 545 -22.57 30.14 0.65
C ILE A 545 -24.10 30.13 0.47
N ILE A 546 -24.71 31.30 0.70
CA ILE A 546 -26.14 31.53 0.45
C ILE A 546 -26.25 32.69 -0.54
N SER A 547 -26.73 32.39 -1.73
CA SER A 547 -27.02 33.35 -2.79
C SER A 547 -28.48 33.25 -3.25
N PRO A 548 -29.00 34.20 -4.05
CA PRO A 548 -30.30 34.07 -4.71
C PRO A 548 -30.38 32.90 -5.70
N ASP A 549 -29.26 32.34 -6.15
CA ASP A 549 -29.22 31.15 -7.01
C ASP A 549 -29.24 29.88 -6.15
N SER A 550 -30.42 29.29 -6.01
CA SER A 550 -30.60 28.06 -5.21
C SER A 550 -29.88 26.85 -5.81
N ILE A 551 -29.69 26.81 -7.13
CA ILE A 551 -29.01 25.70 -7.81
C ILE A 551 -27.52 25.77 -7.47
N PHE A 552 -26.94 26.97 -7.51
CA PHE A 552 -25.55 27.17 -7.07
C PHE A 552 -25.35 26.77 -5.61
N ASN A 553 -26.24 27.21 -4.70
CA ASN A 553 -26.12 26.88 -3.27
C ASN A 553 -26.17 25.35 -3.03
N GLU A 554 -27.09 24.65 -3.70
CA GLU A 554 -27.19 23.19 -3.61
C GLU A 554 -25.97 22.48 -4.21
N GLY A 555 -25.52 22.92 -5.40
CA GLY A 555 -24.33 22.38 -6.06
C GLY A 555 -23.07 22.55 -5.23
N TYR A 556 -22.91 23.71 -4.58
CA TYR A 556 -21.79 23.97 -3.68
C TYR A 556 -21.79 23.03 -2.46
N ARG A 557 -22.95 22.78 -1.84
CA ARG A 557 -23.07 21.81 -0.74
C ARG A 557 -22.69 20.39 -1.17
N TRP A 558 -23.15 19.96 -2.35
CA TRP A 558 -22.75 18.68 -2.91
C TRP A 558 -21.25 18.61 -3.20
N ALA A 559 -20.65 19.68 -3.72
CA ALA A 559 -19.21 19.74 -3.96
C ALA A 559 -18.41 19.57 -2.66
N LEU A 560 -18.78 20.27 -1.58
CA LEU A 560 -18.11 20.17 -0.29
C LEU A 560 -18.09 18.74 0.25
N ILE A 561 -19.26 18.09 0.33
CA ILE A 561 -19.34 16.74 0.90
C ILE A 561 -18.77 15.67 -0.04
N ALA A 562 -18.82 15.88 -1.36
CA ALA A 562 -18.16 14.99 -2.31
C ALA A 562 -16.64 15.05 -2.16
N THR A 563 -16.07 16.25 -1.97
CA THR A 563 -14.64 16.40 -1.67
C THR A 563 -14.27 15.68 -0.37
N ASP A 564 -15.07 15.84 0.70
CA ASP A 564 -14.84 15.19 1.99
C ASP A 564 -14.69 13.66 1.90
N ARG A 565 -15.50 12.99 1.06
CA ARG A 565 -15.46 11.53 0.83
C ARG A 565 -14.16 11.01 0.23
N PHE A 566 -13.37 11.87 -0.40
CA PHE A 566 -12.07 11.49 -0.96
C PHE A 566 -10.94 11.56 0.09
N PHE A 567 -11.22 12.03 1.31
CA PHE A 567 -10.25 11.95 2.40
C PHE A 567 -10.19 10.53 2.96
N VAL A 568 -9.05 9.87 2.77
CA VAL A 568 -8.85 8.46 3.12
C VAL A 568 -7.75 8.35 4.17
N HIS A 569 -7.95 7.46 5.14
CA HIS A 569 -6.95 6.99 6.09
C HIS A 569 -6.58 5.54 5.78
N THR A 570 -5.29 5.27 5.60
CA THR A 570 -4.75 3.92 5.44
C THR A 570 -3.77 3.60 6.56
N PRO A 571 -3.94 2.50 7.34
CA PRO A 571 -3.12 2.20 8.50
C PRO A 571 -1.70 1.86 8.07
N GLY A 572 -0.73 2.38 8.81
CA GLY A 572 0.69 2.30 8.45
C GLY A 572 1.13 3.35 7.42
N ILE A 573 0.22 3.90 6.62
CA ILE A 573 0.53 4.88 5.57
C ILE A 573 0.24 6.32 6.04
N GLY A 574 -1.00 6.66 6.39
CA GLY A 574 -1.40 8.02 6.78
C GLY A 574 -2.77 8.41 6.24
N SER A 575 -3.08 9.71 6.25
CA SER A 575 -4.32 10.26 5.71
C SER A 575 -4.07 11.40 4.72
N SER A 576 -4.73 11.34 3.57
CA SER A 576 -4.72 12.38 2.53
C SER A 576 -5.90 12.17 1.57
N PHE A 577 -6.00 13.01 0.54
CA PHE A 577 -7.03 12.88 -0.49
C PHE A 577 -6.58 11.94 -1.60
N VAL A 578 -7.52 11.11 -2.05
CA VAL A 578 -7.39 10.35 -3.30
C VAL A 578 -8.00 11.12 -4.47
N ALA A 579 -7.55 10.86 -5.69
CA ALA A 579 -7.99 11.65 -6.86
C ALA A 579 -9.41 11.30 -7.36
N GLY A 580 -9.91 10.10 -7.07
CA GLY A 580 -11.32 9.75 -7.29
C GLY A 580 -11.59 8.26 -7.44
N TYR A 581 -12.85 7.86 -7.28
CA TYR A 581 -13.25 6.46 -7.27
C TYR A 581 -13.85 5.98 -8.60
N SER A 582 -13.55 4.73 -8.95
CA SER A 582 -14.25 3.97 -9.99
C SER A 582 -14.01 2.48 -9.74
N THR A 583 -14.74 1.59 -10.41
CA THR A 583 -14.47 0.15 -10.29
C THR A 583 -13.18 -0.26 -11.00
N THR A 584 -12.55 -1.34 -10.55
CA THR A 584 -11.38 -1.95 -11.21
C THR A 584 -11.64 -2.31 -12.67
N ALA A 585 -12.88 -2.63 -13.04
CA ALA A 585 -13.26 -2.90 -14.44
C ALA A 585 -13.01 -1.72 -15.40
N LYS A 586 -12.97 -0.48 -14.88
CA LYS A 586 -12.70 0.73 -15.66
C LYS A 586 -11.27 1.26 -15.48
N GLY A 587 -10.46 0.65 -14.60
CA GLY A 587 -9.08 1.05 -14.44
C GLY A 587 -8.25 0.74 -15.69
N TRP A 588 -7.26 1.58 -15.99
CA TRP A 588 -6.33 1.34 -17.10
C TRP A 588 -5.52 0.06 -16.87
N GLY A 589 -5.07 -0.57 -17.97
CA GLY A 589 -4.45 -1.90 -17.99
C GLY A 589 -3.14 -1.99 -17.21
N GLY A 590 -3.21 -2.17 -15.89
CA GLY A 590 -2.07 -2.27 -14.99
C GLY A 590 -1.31 -3.60 -15.03
N GLY A 591 -1.30 -4.32 -16.15
CA GLY A 591 -0.56 -5.58 -16.33
C GLY A 591 -1.17 -6.82 -15.65
N HIS A 592 -2.34 -6.70 -15.00
CA HIS A 592 -3.02 -7.80 -14.31
C HIS A 592 -4.47 -7.95 -14.77
N LYS A 593 -5.03 -9.17 -14.67
CA LYS A 593 -6.43 -9.47 -15.06
C LYS A 593 -7.41 -8.65 -14.22
N VAL A 594 -7.15 -8.54 -12.92
CA VAL A 594 -7.78 -7.54 -12.04
C VAL A 594 -6.72 -6.52 -11.69
N ASN A 595 -6.78 -5.33 -12.31
CA ASN A 595 -5.71 -4.33 -12.20
C ASN A 595 -5.43 -3.88 -10.75
N GLY A 596 -6.40 -3.99 -9.84
CA GLY A 596 -6.24 -3.58 -8.43
C GLY A 596 -6.28 -2.06 -8.25
N ARG A 597 -6.95 -1.34 -9.17
CA ARG A 597 -7.09 0.11 -9.17
C ARG A 597 -8.58 0.48 -9.03
N PRO A 598 -9.06 0.95 -7.85
CA PRO A 598 -10.41 1.47 -7.70
C PRO A 598 -10.56 2.86 -8.34
N GLY A 599 -10.39 2.92 -9.67
CA GLY A 599 -10.22 4.19 -10.38
C GLY A 599 -8.88 4.82 -10.05
N TYR A 600 -8.91 6.08 -9.65
CA TYR A 600 -7.76 6.86 -9.18
C TYR A 600 -7.78 6.99 -7.65
N GLY A 601 -8.23 5.94 -6.95
CA GLY A 601 -8.35 5.87 -5.50
C GLY A 601 -7.02 5.74 -4.75
N TRP A 602 -5.98 6.45 -5.19
CA TRP A 602 -4.68 6.59 -4.53
C TRP A 602 -4.33 8.06 -4.29
N TYR A 603 -3.33 8.29 -3.46
CA TYR A 603 -2.88 9.64 -3.13
C TYR A 603 -1.99 10.18 -4.25
N PHE A 604 -2.25 11.42 -4.66
CA PHE A 604 -1.44 12.15 -5.64
C PHE A 604 -0.82 13.38 -4.97
N GLY A 605 0.42 13.70 -5.34
CA GLY A 605 1.01 15.00 -5.03
C GLY A 605 0.15 16.11 -5.63
N ARG A 606 0.22 16.26 -6.96
CA ARG A 606 -0.48 17.29 -7.75
C ARG A 606 -1.96 17.46 -7.38
N ASP A 607 -2.75 16.40 -7.52
CA ASP A 607 -4.20 16.47 -7.30
C ASP A 607 -4.50 16.76 -5.83
N GLY A 608 -3.68 16.21 -4.92
CA GLY A 608 -3.71 16.58 -3.52
C GLY A 608 -3.44 18.08 -3.33
N GLU A 609 -2.40 18.65 -3.91
CA GLU A 609 -2.08 20.07 -3.71
C GLU A 609 -3.16 21.02 -4.27
N TRP A 610 -3.71 20.72 -5.45
CA TRP A 610 -4.83 21.48 -6.02
C TRP A 610 -6.09 21.38 -5.16
N CYS A 611 -6.43 20.18 -4.69
CA CYS A 611 -7.49 20.00 -3.70
C CYS A 611 -7.19 20.81 -2.43
N GLY A 612 -5.94 20.78 -1.96
CA GLY A 612 -5.46 21.50 -0.78
C GLY A 612 -5.78 22.99 -0.85
N PHE A 613 -5.58 23.64 -2.01
CA PHE A 613 -5.96 25.04 -2.20
C PHE A 613 -7.46 25.28 -1.99
N ALA A 614 -8.32 24.44 -2.58
CA ALA A 614 -9.77 24.55 -2.41
C ALA A 614 -10.21 24.27 -0.95
N ILE A 615 -9.54 23.33 -0.28
CA ILE A 615 -9.82 22.96 1.11
C ILE A 615 -9.48 24.08 2.08
N LEU A 616 -8.37 24.79 1.82
CA LEU A 616 -8.01 26.00 2.56
C LEU A 616 -9.08 27.10 2.46
N ASP A 617 -9.78 27.19 1.32
CA ASP A 617 -10.80 28.22 1.10
C ASP A 617 -12.10 27.95 1.86
N TYR A 618 -12.45 26.68 2.10
CA TYR A 618 -13.61 26.33 2.93
C TYR A 618 -13.30 26.08 4.40
N GLY A 619 -12.02 26.16 4.80
CA GLY A 619 -11.59 26.26 6.21
C GLY A 619 -11.16 24.96 6.89
N ASP A 620 -10.97 23.86 6.16
CA ASP A 620 -10.55 22.58 6.76
C ASP A 620 -9.02 22.44 6.80
N PHE A 621 -8.41 23.24 7.67
CA PHE A 621 -6.96 23.31 7.81
C PHE A 621 -6.32 22.02 8.33
N GLU A 622 -7.04 21.23 9.14
CA GLU A 622 -6.50 19.99 9.69
C GLU A 622 -6.27 18.94 8.60
N LYS A 623 -7.18 18.82 7.61
CA LYS A 623 -6.94 17.93 6.47
C LYS A 623 -5.75 18.38 5.62
N VAL A 624 -5.61 19.68 5.34
CA VAL A 624 -4.45 20.20 4.60
C VAL A 624 -3.14 19.96 5.36
N ARG A 625 -3.15 20.12 6.69
CA ARG A 625 -2.02 19.77 7.54
C ARG A 625 -1.66 18.28 7.46
N SER A 626 -2.67 17.40 7.45
CA SER A 626 -2.46 15.96 7.26
C SER A 626 -1.82 15.64 5.91
N MET A 627 -2.28 16.29 4.84
CA MET A 627 -1.70 16.13 3.49
C MET A 627 -0.24 16.56 3.46
N LEU A 628 0.08 17.74 4.00
CA LEU A 628 1.46 18.24 4.09
C LEU A 628 2.35 17.26 4.88
N ARG A 629 1.86 16.68 5.97
CA ARG A 629 2.59 15.64 6.73
C ARG A 629 2.81 14.38 5.89
N MET A 630 1.83 13.96 5.09
CA MET A 630 1.98 12.79 4.23
C MET A 630 3.06 13.05 3.16
N PHE A 631 3.06 14.23 2.53
CA PHE A 631 4.11 14.62 1.58
C PHE A 631 5.50 14.69 2.22
N GLN A 632 5.59 15.16 3.47
CA GLN A 632 6.84 15.20 4.23
C GLN A 632 7.36 13.80 4.58
N LYS A 633 6.46 12.89 5.00
CA LYS A 633 6.80 11.50 5.34
C LYS A 633 7.38 10.73 4.14
N TYR A 634 6.81 10.97 2.96
CA TYR A 634 7.19 10.32 1.70
C TYR A 634 7.95 11.29 0.77
N GLN A 635 8.70 12.24 1.32
CA GLN A 635 9.61 13.06 0.52
C GLN A 635 10.80 12.20 0.09
N ASP A 636 11.22 12.31 -1.17
CA ASP A 636 12.40 11.61 -1.67
C ASP A 636 13.68 12.16 -1.03
N LEU A 637 14.75 11.35 -1.01
CA LEU A 637 16.02 11.71 -0.39
C LEU A 637 16.62 13.01 -0.95
N ASN A 638 16.35 13.33 -2.22
CA ASN A 638 16.79 14.56 -2.88
C ASN A 638 15.88 15.78 -2.63
N GLY A 639 14.77 15.64 -1.89
CA GLY A 639 13.81 16.71 -1.59
C GLY A 639 12.56 16.72 -2.47
N LYS A 640 12.47 15.85 -3.47
CA LYS A 640 11.31 15.75 -4.37
C LYS A 640 10.05 15.25 -3.65
N ILE A 641 8.88 15.79 -4.01
CA ILE A 641 7.58 15.32 -3.54
C ILE A 641 7.03 14.25 -4.50
N LEU A 642 6.36 13.23 -3.94
CA LEU A 642 5.78 12.10 -4.68
C LEU A 642 4.86 12.53 -5.82
N HIS A 643 4.87 11.78 -6.92
CA HIS A 643 3.82 11.89 -7.93
C HIS A 643 2.58 11.15 -7.46
N GLU A 644 2.74 9.87 -7.11
CA GLU A 644 1.66 9.02 -6.60
C GLU A 644 2.16 8.16 -5.43
N LEU A 645 1.25 7.89 -4.50
CA LEU A 645 1.39 6.91 -3.42
C LEU A 645 0.13 6.04 -3.41
N SER A 646 0.27 4.77 -3.78
CA SER A 646 -0.82 3.80 -3.65
C SER A 646 -1.14 3.57 -2.18
N THR A 647 -2.39 3.17 -1.87
CA THR A 647 -2.70 2.83 -0.48
C THR A 647 -1.93 1.58 -0.02
N SER A 648 -1.44 0.73 -0.95
CA SER A 648 -0.56 -0.40 -0.60
C SER A 648 0.87 0.00 -0.23
N GLY A 649 1.19 1.31 -0.25
CA GLY A 649 2.48 1.84 0.19
C GLY A 649 3.52 2.01 -0.90
N PHE A 650 3.17 1.74 -2.16
CA PHE A 650 4.06 1.96 -3.30
C PHE A 650 4.07 3.44 -3.67
N VAL A 651 5.24 4.08 -3.59
CA VAL A 651 5.45 5.49 -3.93
C VAL A 651 6.37 5.63 -5.14
N HIS A 652 6.07 6.57 -6.02
CA HIS A 652 6.95 6.93 -7.12
C HIS A 652 6.92 8.42 -7.45
N TYR A 653 7.96 8.89 -8.14
CA TYR A 653 8.31 10.30 -8.24
C TYR A 653 8.62 10.69 -9.68
N ASP A 654 7.73 10.42 -10.63
CA ASP A 654 7.94 10.62 -12.06
C ASP A 654 7.24 11.86 -12.64
N ALA A 655 6.88 12.83 -11.80
CA ALA A 655 6.35 14.14 -12.20
C ALA A 655 7.16 15.29 -11.61
N SER A 656 7.13 16.45 -12.25
CA SER A 656 7.96 17.62 -11.89
C SER A 656 7.19 18.69 -11.12
N ASP A 657 5.86 18.67 -11.17
CA ASP A 657 4.99 19.76 -10.70
C ASP A 657 4.60 19.66 -9.22
N ALA A 658 4.60 18.48 -8.62
CA ALA A 658 4.22 18.30 -7.22
C ALA A 658 5.15 19.06 -6.24
N THR A 659 6.46 19.06 -6.48
CA THR A 659 7.43 19.72 -5.58
C THR A 659 7.23 21.23 -5.46
N PRO A 660 7.14 22.03 -6.56
CA PRO A 660 6.82 23.46 -6.43
C PRO A 660 5.41 23.70 -5.86
N LEU A 661 4.42 22.89 -6.23
CA LEU A 661 3.06 23.00 -5.68
C LEU A 661 3.02 22.79 -4.16
N TYR A 662 3.78 21.83 -3.63
CA TYR A 662 3.94 21.62 -2.20
C TYR A 662 4.46 22.86 -1.46
N ILE A 663 5.45 23.56 -2.04
CA ILE A 663 6.00 24.79 -1.46
C ILE A 663 4.93 25.88 -1.42
N VAL A 664 4.17 26.05 -2.52
CA VAL A 664 3.06 27.00 -2.60
C VAL A 664 1.96 26.65 -1.59
N LEU A 665 1.60 25.37 -1.45
CA LEU A 665 0.61 24.91 -0.48
C LEU A 665 1.06 25.15 0.95
N ALA A 666 2.31 24.90 1.30
CA ALA A 666 2.84 25.20 2.63
C ALA A 666 2.74 26.70 2.96
N GLY A 667 3.07 27.57 1.99
CA GLY A 667 2.93 29.02 2.14
C GLY A 667 1.48 29.47 2.30
N LYS A 668 0.56 28.95 1.47
CA LYS A 668 -0.88 29.22 1.58
C LYS A 668 -1.45 28.69 2.88
N TYR A 669 -1.07 27.49 3.31
CA TYR A 669 -1.47 26.91 4.58
C TYR A 669 -1.09 27.83 5.74
N LEU A 670 0.15 28.34 5.77
CA LEU A 670 0.58 29.30 6.79
C LEU A 670 -0.30 30.55 6.79
N ASN A 671 -0.55 31.12 5.60
CA ASN A 671 -1.33 32.35 5.47
C ASN A 671 -2.79 32.18 5.91
N HIS A 672 -3.39 31.02 5.63
CA HIS A 672 -4.79 30.75 5.96
C HIS A 672 -4.97 30.31 7.42
N SER A 673 -4.10 29.43 7.93
CA SER A 673 -4.26 28.81 9.26
C SER A 673 -3.55 29.57 10.39
N GLY A 674 -2.45 30.26 10.09
CA GLY A 674 -1.57 30.85 11.09
C GLY A 674 -0.75 29.83 11.91
N ASP A 675 -0.70 28.54 11.53
CA ASP A 675 0.08 27.50 12.23
C ASP A 675 1.59 27.63 11.93
N ILE A 676 2.20 28.62 12.57
CA ILE A 676 3.64 28.91 12.47
C ILE A 676 4.48 27.75 13.01
N ASP A 677 4.02 27.08 14.07
CA ASP A 677 4.81 26.03 14.73
C ASP A 677 4.93 24.79 13.85
N PHE A 678 3.85 24.41 13.15
CA PHE A 678 3.93 23.35 12.14
C PHE A 678 4.93 23.70 11.04
N ILE A 679 4.85 24.90 10.45
CA ILE A 679 5.75 25.29 9.36
C ILE A 679 7.21 25.36 9.80
N ARG A 680 7.49 25.83 11.03
CA ARG A 680 8.84 25.80 11.60
C ARG A 680 9.38 24.38 11.71
N ASN A 681 8.58 23.45 12.20
CA ASN A 681 8.98 22.05 12.30
C ASN A 681 9.16 21.40 10.91
N SER A 682 8.34 21.80 9.93
CA SER A 682 8.42 21.34 8.55
C SER A 682 9.50 22.04 7.71
N TRP A 683 10.21 23.03 8.26
CA TRP A 683 11.10 23.89 7.46
C TRP A 683 12.19 23.13 6.73
N HIS A 684 12.76 22.08 7.33
CA HIS A 684 13.78 21.26 6.69
C HIS A 684 13.26 20.55 5.43
N HIS A 685 12.03 20.03 5.46
CA HIS A 685 11.38 19.43 4.29
C HIS A 685 11.11 20.48 3.20
N ILE A 686 10.62 21.66 3.59
CA ILE A 686 10.34 22.77 2.67
C ILE A 686 11.64 23.24 2.00
N LYS A 687 12.72 23.39 2.78
CA LYS A 687 14.04 23.76 2.27
C LYS A 687 14.57 22.71 1.30
N ASN A 688 14.46 21.41 1.62
CA ASN A 688 14.87 20.35 0.71
C ASN A 688 14.08 20.37 -0.61
N ALA A 689 12.78 20.67 -0.57
CA ALA A 689 11.96 20.84 -1.78
C ALA A 689 12.42 22.05 -2.61
N ILE A 690 12.77 23.17 -1.96
CA ILE A 690 13.33 24.35 -2.63
C ILE A 690 14.69 24.03 -3.28
N ASP A 691 15.60 23.41 -2.52
CA ASP A 691 16.92 23.01 -3.01
C ASP A 691 16.78 22.03 -4.19
N TYR A 692 15.83 21.11 -4.13
CA TYR A 692 15.48 20.23 -5.23
C TYR A 692 15.05 21.02 -6.47
N CYS A 693 14.09 21.95 -6.35
CA CYS A 693 13.65 22.79 -7.47
C CYS A 693 14.82 23.53 -8.12
N TYR A 694 15.69 24.18 -7.34
CA TYR A 694 16.89 24.83 -7.88
C TYR A 694 17.84 23.85 -8.58
N SER A 695 17.99 22.62 -8.08
CA SER A 695 18.85 21.61 -8.72
C SER A 695 18.36 21.15 -10.09
N THR A 696 17.10 21.44 -10.45
CA THR A 696 16.52 21.07 -11.75
C THR A 696 16.76 22.11 -12.85
N ASP A 697 17.12 23.34 -12.51
CA ASP A 697 17.54 24.39 -13.45
C ASP A 697 19.02 24.17 -13.83
N ARG A 698 19.24 23.42 -14.92
CA ARG A 698 20.57 22.97 -15.35
C ARG A 698 21.19 23.88 -16.41
N ASP A 699 20.37 24.63 -17.14
CA ASP A 699 20.87 25.63 -18.09
C ASP A 699 21.03 27.04 -17.47
N GLY A 700 20.53 27.25 -16.25
CA GLY A 700 20.74 28.45 -15.44
C GLY A 700 19.86 29.62 -15.87
N ASP A 701 18.73 29.36 -16.54
CA ASP A 701 17.79 30.37 -16.99
C ASP A 701 16.73 30.77 -15.94
N MET A 702 16.83 30.19 -14.73
CA MET A 702 15.91 30.35 -13.59
C MET A 702 14.55 29.64 -13.76
N LEU A 703 14.40 28.80 -14.79
CA LEU A 703 13.21 27.99 -15.02
C LEU A 703 13.49 26.53 -14.69
N ILE A 704 12.66 25.97 -13.79
CA ILE A 704 12.76 24.55 -13.47
C ILE A 704 12.37 23.67 -14.67
N GLU A 705 12.91 22.46 -14.70
CA GLU A 705 12.89 21.59 -15.88
C GLU A 705 12.16 20.26 -15.63
N ASN A 706 11.56 19.71 -16.68
CA ASN A 706 10.98 18.37 -16.69
C ASN A 706 12.00 17.27 -17.01
N THR A 707 13.07 17.63 -17.72
CA THR A 707 14.05 16.66 -18.23
C THR A 707 14.70 15.91 -17.06
N ASN A 708 14.83 14.58 -17.15
CA ASN A 708 15.29 13.70 -16.06
C ASN A 708 14.49 13.75 -14.75
N VAL A 709 13.36 14.48 -14.69
CA VAL A 709 12.48 14.57 -13.52
C VAL A 709 11.19 13.80 -13.81
N GLY A 710 10.54 14.09 -14.93
CA GLY A 710 9.42 13.32 -15.47
C GLY A 710 8.18 14.16 -15.82
N HIS A 711 7.25 13.54 -16.56
CA HIS A 711 6.02 14.16 -17.10
C HIS A 711 4.76 13.38 -16.71
N GLY A 712 4.78 12.66 -15.57
CA GLY A 712 3.69 11.75 -15.16
C GLY A 712 2.29 12.34 -15.30
N TRP A 713 2.14 13.65 -15.04
CA TRP A 713 0.87 14.38 -15.13
C TRP A 713 0.25 14.47 -16.54
N VAL A 714 1.02 14.18 -17.61
CA VAL A 714 0.58 14.20 -19.02
C VAL A 714 0.15 12.80 -19.52
N GLU A 715 0.39 11.74 -18.75
CA GLU A 715 0.02 10.34 -19.07
C GLU A 715 0.38 9.89 -20.51
N GLY A 716 1.53 10.33 -21.03
CA GLY A 716 2.02 9.95 -22.36
C GLY A 716 1.48 10.78 -23.55
N GLY A 717 0.91 11.97 -23.30
CA GLY A 717 0.48 12.92 -24.34
C GLY A 717 1.63 13.66 -25.07
N HIS A 718 1.30 14.59 -25.99
CA HIS A 718 2.27 15.25 -26.87
C HIS A 718 3.34 16.12 -26.20
N LEU A 719 3.15 16.52 -24.94
CA LEU A 719 4.15 17.29 -24.17
C LEU A 719 5.23 16.39 -23.54
N PHE A 720 5.14 15.09 -23.78
CA PHE A 720 6.08 14.12 -23.26
C PHE A 720 7.50 14.36 -23.81
N GLY A 721 8.49 14.45 -22.92
CA GLY A 721 9.88 14.75 -23.27
C GLY A 721 10.19 16.25 -23.44
N SER A 722 9.28 17.14 -23.05
CA SER A 722 9.56 18.58 -23.03
C SER A 722 10.73 18.92 -22.08
N HIS A 723 11.51 19.93 -22.44
CA HIS A 723 12.59 20.39 -21.58
C HIS A 723 12.05 21.09 -20.32
N SER A 724 11.23 22.11 -20.54
CA SER A 724 10.41 22.78 -19.54
C SER A 724 9.03 23.09 -20.14
N SER A 725 8.07 23.49 -19.31
CA SER A 725 6.70 23.81 -19.74
C SER A 725 6.20 25.09 -19.08
N LEU A 726 5.29 25.82 -19.76
CA LEU A 726 4.66 27.02 -19.20
C LEU A 726 3.93 26.70 -17.88
N TYR A 727 3.28 25.55 -17.80
CA TYR A 727 2.59 25.11 -16.58
C TYR A 727 3.58 24.95 -15.41
N LEU A 728 4.65 24.16 -15.59
CA LEU A 728 5.64 23.93 -14.55
C LEU A 728 6.28 25.24 -14.08
N THR A 729 6.71 26.07 -15.02
CA THR A 729 7.35 27.36 -14.72
C THR A 729 6.38 28.32 -14.03
N SER A 730 5.07 28.25 -14.32
CA SER A 730 4.05 29.03 -13.62
C SER A 730 3.78 28.52 -12.20
N CYS A 731 3.98 27.24 -11.92
CA CYS A 731 3.93 26.71 -10.54
C CYS A 731 5.12 27.19 -9.70
N TRP A 732 6.26 27.44 -10.34
CA TRP A 732 7.50 27.86 -9.68
C TRP A 732 7.60 29.37 -9.46
N ALA A 733 7.16 30.17 -10.43
CA ALA A 733 7.14 31.63 -10.36
C ALA A 733 6.18 32.15 -9.27
#